data_AF-A0A1B9GQ09-F1
#
_entry.id   AF-A0A1B9GQ09-F1
#
_cell.length_a   1.000
_cell.length_b   1.000
_cell.length_c   1.000
_cell.angle_alpha   90.00
_cell.angle_beta   90.00
_cell.angle_gamma   90.00
#
_symmetry.space_group_name_H-M   'P 1'
#
loop_
_entity.id
_entity.type
_entity.pdbx_description
1 polymer ?
#
loop_
_entity_poly.entity_id
_entity_poly.type
_entity_poly.pdbx_seq_one_letter_code
_entity_poly.pdbx_strand_id
1 'polypeptide(L)'
;MSAWTRSRALRSLKPAAACPRCTPPSSSNLRATPGLRSIRNNSSASASITPRAVKAYVPTQGPKAHHGPRSKITHEVADLSPALEGQKVVLSGWLFAQRRASENLHFFTLRSSTSSVQLVSRSESASKGLMEWPLESVVLVQGTVKARKQKAKKVESAVDEIELEVDSATLLNPAEAVLPFYPNRPEVANEDLRAQHRYLDLRRTELAENLKMRSKVAHIVRNYLHDNGFTEVETPVLLNSSPEGAREFLVPTRSPTPSGHPTFYALPQSPQQPKQLLISSGAIPRYYQIARCFRDEDGRKDRQPEFTQIDLEMAFVSGAPPQISQAEMRSTWAIGGSEVREIIEGLVKKIWKEVKGVELEGWFRVMPYDVAMDVYGSDKPDTRFEMYTLPIGYYPSLSDGALDKILLDQSPSHVEFMITPADHAAGLDIPTIAKNSQYVSYAFSSLPRDLLGSAHDQRATADNDSLLRIVLALAVSHFQIDYVKITEKNVYTWHDESVLTKPLGLDQDRSLPAGVKPGDVIWLSRRKKIAEGGWTHLGRLRIQLMEALVAKGLMTLSPRPHFLWITQFPLFTLADEDKSHLSKGRYASTHHPFTAPMFEDLEDLKAGKVEGVRGQHYDLVLDGQEIGGGSVRIHDAEFQEWIMKEVLQLDDQEKSRFDHLLKALKCGAPPHGGIALGFDRLIAILCGAKSIRDVIAFPKTGSGIDPVFKSPSVSGDEVLKEYGLRSLEKKQEGVGEEQQQQV
;
A
#
# COMPACT_ATOMS: atom_id res chain seq x y z
N MET A 1 -58.69 7.92 25.35
CA MET A 1 -59.46 8.18 24.10
C MET A 1 -58.64 7.61 22.95
N SER A 2 -58.96 6.56 22.20
CA SER A 2 -60.02 5.54 22.14
C SER A 2 -59.39 4.40 21.30
N ALA A 3 -58.96 3.30 21.91
CA ALA A 3 -59.54 1.95 21.76
C ALA A 3 -60.13 1.61 20.36
N TRP A 4 -59.64 0.53 19.71
CA TRP A 4 -60.44 -0.67 19.44
C TRP A 4 -59.60 -1.85 18.90
N THR A 5 -60.16 -3.03 19.13
CA THR A 5 -59.55 -4.36 19.25
C THR A 5 -59.77 -5.26 18.03
N ARG A 6 -58.82 -6.19 17.84
CA ARG A 6 -58.86 -7.56 17.25
C ARG A 6 -60.17 -8.08 16.60
N SER A 7 -60.02 -8.77 15.45
CA SER A 7 -60.39 -10.19 15.32
C SER A 7 -59.74 -10.89 14.12
N ARG A 8 -59.45 -12.20 14.28
CA ARG A 8 -58.87 -13.16 13.32
C ARG A 8 -59.97 -13.82 12.49
N ALA A 9 -59.67 -14.22 11.24
CA ALA A 9 -60.20 -15.46 10.65
C ALA A 9 -59.29 -15.99 9.52
N LEU A 10 -58.91 -17.26 9.64
CA LEU A 10 -58.23 -18.09 8.65
C LEU A 10 -59.16 -18.44 7.47
N ARG A 11 -58.62 -18.62 6.26
CA ARG A 11 -59.17 -19.55 5.26
C ARG A 11 -58.08 -20.12 4.34
N SER A 12 -58.11 -21.44 4.21
CA SER A 12 -57.28 -22.31 3.37
C SER A 12 -57.68 -22.25 1.90
N LEU A 13 -56.70 -22.35 0.99
CA LEU A 13 -56.91 -22.56 -0.45
C LEU A 13 -56.55 -24.00 -0.85
N LYS A 14 -57.45 -24.64 -1.59
CA LYS A 14 -57.27 -25.91 -2.33
C LYS A 14 -57.67 -25.67 -3.81
N PRO A 15 -57.22 -26.53 -4.75
CA PRO A 15 -56.90 -26.14 -6.12
C PRO A 15 -58.07 -26.27 -7.12
N ALA A 16 -57.99 -25.51 -8.22
CA ALA A 16 -58.96 -25.50 -9.32
C ALA A 16 -58.60 -26.47 -10.46
N ALA A 17 -59.66 -27.00 -11.08
CA ALA A 17 -59.68 -28.10 -12.04
C ALA A 17 -59.39 -27.70 -13.50
N ALA A 18 -59.08 -28.72 -14.31
CA ALA A 18 -58.72 -28.68 -15.72
C ALA A 18 -59.89 -28.36 -16.67
N CYS A 19 -59.58 -27.67 -17.78
CA CYS A 19 -60.51 -27.32 -18.86
C CYS A 19 -60.51 -28.40 -19.97
N PRO A 20 -61.66 -28.98 -20.36
CA PRO A 20 -61.75 -29.99 -21.39
C PRO A 20 -62.28 -29.39 -22.70
N ARG A 21 -61.41 -29.00 -23.62
CA ARG A 21 -61.73 -28.78 -25.05
C ARG A 21 -60.47 -28.37 -25.81
N CYS A 22 -59.79 -29.33 -26.42
CA CYS A 22 -58.88 -29.14 -27.56
C CYS A 22 -58.57 -30.52 -28.16
N THR A 23 -59.48 -31.02 -28.99
CA THR A 23 -59.24 -32.13 -29.93
C THR A 23 -58.91 -31.55 -31.31
N PRO A 24 -57.99 -32.14 -32.09
CA PRO A 24 -57.66 -31.64 -33.43
C PRO A 24 -58.57 -32.26 -34.51
N PRO A 25 -58.92 -31.55 -35.60
CA PRO A 25 -59.58 -32.16 -36.74
C PRO A 25 -58.58 -32.57 -37.84
N SER A 26 -59.02 -33.54 -38.62
CA SER A 26 -58.38 -34.26 -39.73
C SER A 26 -58.43 -33.54 -41.09
N SER A 27 -57.38 -33.75 -41.90
CA SER A 27 -57.25 -33.77 -43.37
C SER A 27 -58.28 -33.06 -44.29
N SER A 28 -57.80 -32.18 -45.19
CA SER A 28 -57.75 -32.43 -46.66
C SER A 28 -57.33 -31.19 -47.49
N ASN A 29 -56.49 -31.47 -48.50
CA ASN A 29 -56.20 -30.79 -49.78
C ASN A 29 -56.52 -29.30 -49.96
N LEU A 30 -55.49 -28.49 -50.26
CA LEU A 30 -55.56 -27.39 -51.25
C LEU A 30 -54.15 -27.06 -51.79
N ARG A 31 -54.14 -26.50 -53.00
CA ARG A 31 -53.12 -26.59 -54.05
C ARG A 31 -52.13 -25.39 -54.02
N ALA A 32 -50.97 -25.61 -54.62
CA ALA A 32 -49.77 -24.77 -54.75
C ALA A 32 -49.92 -23.29 -55.16
N THR A 33 -49.06 -22.43 -54.59
CA THR A 33 -48.24 -21.42 -55.32
C THR A 33 -46.91 -21.14 -54.57
N PRO A 34 -45.82 -20.77 -55.28
CA PRO A 34 -44.46 -20.81 -54.75
C PRO A 34 -43.91 -19.41 -54.39
N GLY A 35 -42.99 -19.38 -53.43
CA GLY A 35 -42.02 -18.29 -53.31
C GLY A 35 -41.90 -17.73 -51.90
N LEU A 36 -40.89 -18.20 -51.16
CA LEU A 36 -39.94 -17.39 -50.39
C LEU A 36 -39.02 -18.33 -49.61
N ARG A 37 -37.72 -18.18 -49.84
CA ARG A 37 -36.64 -18.99 -49.28
C ARG A 37 -36.72 -19.00 -47.76
N SER A 38 -36.90 -20.18 -47.15
CA SER A 38 -36.84 -20.33 -45.70
C SER A 38 -35.42 -20.02 -45.21
N ILE A 39 -35.30 -19.01 -44.37
CA ILE A 39 -34.18 -18.87 -43.44
C ILE A 39 -34.18 -20.16 -42.60
N ARG A 40 -33.09 -20.93 -42.67
CA ARG A 40 -32.86 -22.07 -41.78
C ARG A 40 -32.82 -21.54 -40.35
N ASN A 41 -33.93 -21.65 -39.63
CA ASN A 41 -33.90 -21.70 -38.18
C ASN A 41 -33.14 -22.97 -37.80
N ASN A 42 -31.88 -22.82 -37.38
CA ASN A 42 -31.22 -23.82 -36.56
C ASN A 42 -32.02 -23.90 -35.25
N SER A 43 -33.05 -24.74 -35.22
CA SER A 43 -33.57 -25.28 -33.98
C SER A 43 -32.44 -26.09 -33.38
N SER A 44 -31.66 -25.46 -32.49
CA SER A 44 -30.84 -26.17 -31.52
C SER A 44 -31.77 -27.16 -30.84
N ALA A 45 -31.54 -28.45 -31.11
CA ALA A 45 -32.19 -29.51 -30.39
C ALA A 45 -31.98 -29.21 -28.89
N SER A 46 -33.07 -28.95 -28.16
CA SER A 46 -33.02 -28.91 -26.71
C SER A 46 -32.68 -30.33 -26.27
N ALA A 47 -31.38 -30.64 -26.18
CA ALA A 47 -30.92 -31.83 -25.52
C ALA A 47 -31.53 -31.77 -24.12
N SER A 48 -32.46 -32.67 -23.82
CA SER A 48 -32.98 -32.83 -22.47
C SER A 48 -31.79 -33.21 -21.61
N ILE A 49 -31.24 -32.25 -20.87
CA ILE A 49 -30.15 -32.48 -19.94
C ILE A 49 -30.74 -33.36 -18.84
N THR A 50 -30.55 -34.68 -18.95
CA THR A 50 -30.88 -35.59 -17.87
C THR A 50 -29.93 -35.29 -16.71
N PRO A 51 -30.45 -35.14 -15.47
CA PRO A 51 -29.59 -34.92 -14.31
C PRO A 51 -28.58 -36.06 -14.20
N ARG A 52 -27.29 -35.73 -14.09
CA ARG A 52 -26.27 -36.75 -13.81
C ARG A 52 -26.60 -37.43 -12.47
N ALA A 53 -26.52 -38.77 -12.45
CA ALA A 53 -26.75 -39.54 -11.24
C ALA A 53 -25.75 -39.14 -10.15
N VAL A 54 -26.27 -38.83 -8.95
CA VAL A 54 -25.46 -38.50 -7.79
C VAL A 54 -25.02 -39.80 -7.12
N LYS A 55 -23.71 -40.00 -6.98
CA LYS A 55 -23.17 -41.15 -6.25
C LYS A 55 -23.50 -41.02 -4.76
N ALA A 56 -23.86 -42.13 -4.12
CA ALA A 56 -24.05 -42.17 -2.68
C ALA A 56 -22.76 -41.75 -1.95
N TYR A 57 -22.91 -40.93 -0.91
CA TYR A 57 -21.78 -40.55 -0.07
C TYR A 57 -21.32 -41.76 0.75
N VAL A 58 -20.10 -42.23 0.49
CA VAL A 58 -19.44 -43.28 1.27
C VAL A 58 -18.37 -42.59 2.12
N PRO A 59 -18.55 -42.51 3.45
CA PRO A 59 -17.58 -41.85 4.31
C PRO A 59 -16.25 -42.62 4.33
N THR A 60 -15.14 -41.89 4.35
CA THR A 60 -13.81 -42.45 4.62
C THR A 60 -13.70 -42.93 6.08
N GLN A 61 -12.74 -43.83 6.35
CA GLN A 61 -12.42 -44.26 7.71
C GLN A 61 -11.72 -43.12 8.48
N GLY A 62 -12.03 -42.96 9.77
CA GLY A 62 -11.43 -41.94 10.64
C GLY A 62 -12.45 -41.09 11.42
N PRO A 63 -11.97 -40.07 12.16
CA PRO A 63 -12.83 -39.12 12.88
C PRO A 63 -13.75 -38.38 11.90
N LYS A 64 -14.98 -38.11 12.31
CA LYS A 64 -16.01 -37.47 11.46
C LYS A 64 -16.53 -36.19 12.08
N ALA A 65 -16.82 -35.22 11.22
CA ALA A 65 -17.49 -33.99 11.61
C ALA A 65 -18.89 -34.29 12.18
N HIS A 66 -19.24 -33.58 13.26
CA HIS A 66 -20.58 -33.64 13.84
C HIS A 66 -21.52 -32.67 13.12
N HIS A 67 -22.53 -33.21 12.44
CA HIS A 67 -23.56 -32.43 11.73
C HIS A 67 -24.88 -32.30 12.50
N GLY A 68 -25.02 -32.99 13.64
CA GLY A 68 -26.26 -33.03 14.41
C GLY A 68 -26.46 -31.83 15.35
N PRO A 69 -27.55 -31.84 16.13
CA PRO A 69 -27.76 -30.87 17.20
C PRO A 69 -26.57 -30.85 18.17
N ARG A 70 -26.23 -29.66 18.65
CA ARG A 70 -25.14 -29.45 19.61
C ARG A 70 -25.55 -28.38 20.60
N SER A 71 -24.87 -28.36 21.74
CA SER A 71 -25.13 -27.35 22.76
C SER A 71 -24.73 -25.95 22.29
N LYS A 72 -25.48 -24.94 22.75
CA LYS A 72 -25.20 -23.54 22.49
C LYS A 72 -23.92 -23.13 23.22
N ILE A 73 -23.02 -22.45 22.51
CA ILE A 73 -21.83 -21.83 23.10
C ILE A 73 -22.29 -20.77 24.10
N THR A 74 -21.76 -20.82 25.32
CA THR A 74 -22.17 -19.91 26.39
C THR A 74 -21.21 -18.74 26.57
N HIS A 75 -19.92 -18.94 26.27
CA HIS A 75 -18.84 -17.99 26.53
C HIS A 75 -17.79 -18.10 25.41
N GLU A 76 -17.12 -17.00 25.10
CA GLU A 76 -15.86 -17.03 24.36
C GLU A 76 -14.71 -17.35 25.32
N VAL A 77 -13.63 -17.93 24.78
CA VAL A 77 -12.45 -18.27 25.59
C VAL A 77 -11.85 -17.03 26.26
N ALA A 78 -11.90 -15.87 25.59
CA ALA A 78 -11.35 -14.61 26.08
C ALA A 78 -12.11 -14.03 27.28
N ASP A 79 -13.37 -14.41 27.47
CA ASP A 79 -14.24 -13.88 28.53
C ASP A 79 -14.11 -14.66 29.85
N LEU A 80 -13.31 -15.73 29.86
CA LEU A 80 -13.15 -16.54 31.05
C LEU A 80 -12.25 -15.86 32.07
N SER A 81 -12.61 -15.99 33.34
CA SER A 81 -11.88 -15.41 34.46
C SER A 81 -12.14 -16.20 35.75
N PRO A 82 -11.36 -15.96 36.81
CA PRO A 82 -11.61 -16.56 38.13
C PRO A 82 -13.03 -16.29 38.68
N ALA A 83 -13.70 -15.21 38.25
CA ALA A 83 -15.07 -14.91 38.66
C ALA A 83 -16.11 -15.95 38.21
N LEU A 84 -15.76 -16.79 37.22
CA LEU A 84 -16.61 -17.88 36.74
C LEU A 84 -16.31 -19.22 37.42
N GLU A 85 -15.44 -19.28 38.43
CA GLU A 85 -15.10 -20.53 39.11
C GLU A 85 -16.36 -21.29 39.60
N GLY A 86 -16.39 -22.59 39.32
CA GLY A 86 -17.52 -23.48 39.65
C GLY A 86 -18.66 -23.44 38.64
N GLN A 87 -18.70 -22.49 37.70
CA GLN A 87 -19.75 -22.43 36.68
C GLN A 87 -19.51 -23.43 35.55
N LYS A 88 -20.61 -23.97 35.02
CA LYS A 88 -20.60 -24.79 33.80
C LYS A 88 -20.62 -23.91 32.56
N VAL A 89 -19.69 -24.16 31.65
CA VAL A 89 -19.56 -23.41 30.40
C VAL A 89 -19.45 -24.36 29.20
N VAL A 90 -19.86 -23.86 28.04
CA VAL A 90 -19.71 -24.49 26.73
C VAL A 90 -18.86 -23.58 25.86
N LEU A 91 -17.71 -24.08 25.44
CA LEU A 91 -16.72 -23.38 24.62
C LEU A 91 -16.56 -24.06 23.28
N SER A 92 -16.14 -23.31 22.26
CA SER A 92 -15.68 -23.89 20.99
C SER A 92 -14.34 -23.29 20.59
N GLY A 93 -13.55 -24.06 19.86
CA GLY A 93 -12.25 -23.62 19.39
C GLY A 93 -11.47 -24.73 18.70
N TRP A 94 -10.18 -24.48 18.52
CA TRP A 94 -9.24 -25.41 17.91
C TRP A 94 -8.45 -26.14 18.99
N LEU A 95 -8.34 -27.46 18.83
CA LEU A 95 -7.52 -28.31 19.69
C LEU A 95 -6.04 -28.05 19.40
N PHE A 96 -5.37 -27.29 20.25
CA PHE A 96 -4.03 -26.76 19.96
C PHE A 96 -2.91 -27.65 20.49
N ALA A 97 -3.09 -28.23 21.68
CA ALA A 97 -2.13 -29.12 22.30
C ALA A 97 -2.84 -30.24 23.06
N GLN A 98 -2.14 -31.38 23.20
CA GLN A 98 -2.59 -32.57 23.89
C GLN A 98 -1.40 -33.13 24.67
N ARG A 99 -1.62 -33.56 25.92
CA ARG A 99 -0.58 -34.17 26.76
C ARG A 99 -1.20 -35.18 27.72
N ARG A 100 -0.65 -36.39 27.73
CA ARG A 100 -0.91 -37.40 28.76
C ARG A 100 0.06 -37.21 29.92
N ALA A 101 -0.47 -36.88 31.11
CA ALA A 101 0.34 -36.73 32.33
C ALA A 101 0.39 -38.02 33.14
N SER A 102 -0.71 -38.75 33.22
CA SER A 102 -0.80 -40.09 33.79
C SER A 102 -1.91 -40.88 33.08
N GLU A 103 -2.18 -42.11 33.53
CA GLU A 103 -3.25 -42.95 32.96
C GLU A 103 -4.61 -42.25 32.98
N ASN A 104 -4.94 -41.61 34.11
CA ASN A 104 -6.22 -40.93 34.35
C ASN A 104 -6.14 -39.39 34.35
N LEU A 105 -5.08 -38.78 33.79
CA LEU A 105 -4.94 -37.33 33.78
C LEU A 105 -4.40 -36.85 32.44
N HIS A 106 -5.25 -36.13 31.71
CA HIS A 106 -4.96 -35.59 30.39
C HIS A 106 -5.13 -34.07 30.40
N PHE A 107 -4.21 -33.38 29.73
CA PHE A 107 -4.22 -31.95 29.54
C PHE A 107 -4.36 -31.62 28.06
N PHE A 108 -5.15 -30.60 27.77
CA PHE A 108 -5.30 -30.07 26.42
C PHE A 108 -5.26 -28.56 26.43
N THR A 109 -5.07 -27.96 25.27
CA THR A 109 -5.25 -26.52 25.08
C THR A 109 -6.33 -26.31 24.04
N LEU A 110 -7.38 -25.59 24.41
CA LEU A 110 -8.38 -25.09 23.48
C LEU A 110 -8.03 -23.65 23.12
N ARG A 111 -7.87 -23.37 21.83
CA ARG A 111 -7.55 -22.04 21.33
C ARG A 111 -8.75 -21.43 20.61
N SER A 112 -9.01 -20.14 20.85
CA SER A 112 -9.85 -19.32 19.99
C SER A 112 -8.98 -18.64 18.91
N SER A 113 -9.37 -17.46 18.41
CA SER A 113 -8.52 -16.67 17.51
C SER A 113 -7.35 -16.01 18.26
N THR A 114 -7.56 -15.53 19.48
CA THR A 114 -6.61 -14.63 20.18
C THR A 114 -6.40 -14.97 21.65
N SER A 115 -7.01 -16.04 22.14
CA SER A 115 -6.85 -16.53 23.51
C SER A 115 -6.83 -18.05 23.52
N SER A 116 -6.36 -18.63 24.63
CA SER A 116 -6.40 -20.08 24.83
C SER A 116 -6.68 -20.40 26.29
N VAL A 117 -7.29 -21.56 26.53
CA VAL A 117 -7.57 -22.07 27.87
C VAL A 117 -7.07 -23.50 28.01
N GLN A 118 -6.54 -23.82 29.19
CA GLN A 118 -6.18 -25.19 29.54
C GLN A 118 -7.45 -25.99 29.81
N LEU A 119 -7.55 -27.16 29.19
CA LEU A 119 -8.54 -28.18 29.51
C LEU A 119 -7.88 -29.28 30.34
N VAL A 120 -8.60 -29.79 31.34
CA VAL A 120 -8.18 -30.92 32.17
C VAL A 120 -9.26 -31.98 32.14
N SER A 121 -8.88 -33.21 31.83
CA SER A 121 -9.76 -34.36 31.96
C SER A 121 -9.16 -35.39 32.92
N ARG A 122 -9.98 -35.83 33.88
CA ARG A 122 -9.70 -36.94 34.80
C ARG A 122 -10.45 -38.23 34.43
N SER A 123 -11.26 -38.16 33.37
CA SER A 123 -12.11 -39.25 32.91
C SER A 123 -11.63 -39.72 31.54
N GLU A 124 -11.36 -41.02 31.43
CA GLU A 124 -10.95 -41.63 30.17
C GLU A 124 -12.00 -41.40 29.06
N SER A 125 -13.29 -41.54 29.38
CA SER A 125 -14.38 -41.37 28.42
C SER A 125 -14.48 -39.94 27.86
N ALA A 126 -14.17 -38.93 28.68
CA ALA A 126 -14.19 -37.53 28.26
C ALA A 126 -12.92 -37.13 27.47
N SER A 127 -11.77 -37.77 27.76
CA SER A 127 -10.50 -37.48 27.08
C SER A 127 -10.21 -38.31 25.83
N LYS A 128 -10.85 -39.48 25.66
CA LYS A 128 -10.54 -40.43 24.58
C LYS A 128 -10.58 -39.77 23.20
N GLY A 129 -11.70 -39.12 22.88
CA GLY A 129 -11.84 -38.42 21.59
C GLY A 129 -10.79 -37.32 21.42
N LEU A 130 -10.58 -36.49 22.44
CA LEU A 130 -9.59 -35.40 22.40
C LEU A 130 -8.15 -35.88 22.23
N MET A 131 -7.79 -37.09 22.68
CA MET A 131 -6.48 -37.70 22.45
C MET A 131 -6.33 -38.33 21.06
N GLU A 132 -7.43 -38.75 20.43
CA GLU A 132 -7.43 -39.39 19.12
C GLU A 132 -7.57 -38.40 17.96
N TRP A 133 -8.18 -37.23 18.19
CA TRP A 133 -8.40 -36.24 17.13
C TRP A 133 -7.11 -35.48 16.78
N PRO A 134 -6.84 -35.24 15.49
CA PRO A 134 -5.69 -34.43 15.08
C PRO A 134 -5.70 -33.03 15.71
N LEU A 135 -4.52 -32.46 15.93
CA LEU A 135 -4.38 -31.06 16.33
C LEU A 135 -5.01 -30.15 15.27
N GLU A 136 -5.44 -28.96 15.69
CA GLU A 136 -6.22 -28.00 14.90
C GLU A 136 -7.60 -28.50 14.45
N SER A 137 -8.07 -29.64 14.97
CA SER A 137 -9.48 -30.03 14.84
C SER A 137 -10.37 -29.05 15.61
N VAL A 138 -11.55 -28.75 15.05
CA VAL A 138 -12.53 -27.86 15.67
C VAL A 138 -13.37 -28.68 16.64
N VAL A 139 -13.42 -28.25 17.89
CA VAL A 139 -14.14 -28.96 18.96
C VAL A 139 -15.10 -28.03 19.71
N LEU A 140 -16.14 -28.63 20.27
CA LEU A 140 -17.03 -28.04 21.26
C LEU A 140 -16.78 -28.75 22.58
N VAL A 141 -16.48 -28.02 23.64
CA VAL A 141 -16.14 -28.58 24.95
C VAL A 141 -17.12 -28.06 25.99
N GLN A 142 -17.67 -28.97 26.77
CA GLN A 142 -18.49 -28.67 27.94
C GLN A 142 -17.68 -28.99 29.19
N GLY A 143 -17.71 -28.11 30.17
CA GLY A 143 -16.97 -28.35 31.40
C GLY A 143 -17.28 -27.34 32.48
N THR A 144 -16.59 -27.52 33.61
CA THR A 144 -16.70 -26.65 34.78
C THR A 144 -15.41 -25.85 34.95
N VAL A 145 -15.53 -24.53 35.10
CA VAL A 145 -14.38 -23.64 35.34
C VAL A 145 -13.81 -23.91 36.74
N LYS A 146 -12.48 -24.04 36.84
CA LYS A 146 -11.75 -24.26 38.10
C LYS A 146 -10.56 -23.32 38.19
N ALA A 147 -10.19 -22.91 39.41
CA ALA A 147 -8.90 -22.28 39.63
C ALA A 147 -7.76 -23.26 39.30
N ARG A 148 -6.70 -22.75 38.67
CA ARG A 148 -5.55 -23.57 38.28
C ARG A 148 -4.70 -23.89 39.51
N LYS A 149 -4.43 -25.18 39.75
CA LYS A 149 -3.63 -25.63 40.91
C LYS A 149 -2.14 -25.23 40.84
N GLN A 150 -1.60 -25.11 39.63
CA GLN A 150 -0.24 -24.63 39.37
C GLN A 150 -0.32 -23.33 38.58
N LYS A 151 0.41 -22.29 39.02
CA LYS A 151 0.50 -21.05 38.27
C LYS A 151 1.06 -21.32 36.87
N ALA A 152 0.49 -20.66 35.87
CA ALA A 152 1.03 -20.70 34.51
C ALA A 152 2.51 -20.28 34.54
N LYS A 153 3.34 -20.85 33.66
CA LYS A 153 4.75 -20.45 33.51
C LYS A 153 4.88 -18.94 33.24
N LYS A 154 3.85 -18.35 32.63
CA LYS A 154 3.67 -16.92 32.40
C LYS A 154 2.16 -16.66 32.45
N VAL A 155 1.73 -15.73 33.31
CA VAL A 155 0.33 -15.27 33.38
C VAL A 155 0.25 -14.02 32.53
N GLU A 156 -0.45 -14.08 31.39
CA GLU A 156 -0.62 -12.95 30.48
C GLU A 156 -2.05 -12.40 30.52
N SER A 157 -3.03 -13.24 30.91
CA SER A 157 -4.45 -12.90 30.98
C SER A 157 -5.16 -13.61 32.14
N ALA A 158 -6.35 -13.14 32.51
CA ALA A 158 -7.19 -13.78 33.52
C ALA A 158 -7.55 -15.24 33.20
N VAL A 159 -7.55 -15.61 31.91
CA VAL A 159 -7.79 -16.98 31.44
C VAL A 159 -6.66 -17.94 31.87
N ASP A 160 -5.44 -17.43 32.07
CA ASP A 160 -4.28 -18.26 32.44
C ASP A 160 -4.31 -18.76 33.89
N GLU A 161 -5.13 -18.12 34.72
CA GLU A 161 -5.34 -18.43 36.15
C GLU A 161 -6.38 -19.53 36.39
N ILE A 162 -7.12 -19.91 35.35
CA ILE A 162 -8.15 -20.93 35.41
C ILE A 162 -7.80 -22.14 34.53
N GLU A 163 -8.57 -23.22 34.72
CA GLU A 163 -8.63 -24.36 33.81
C GLU A 163 -10.09 -24.82 33.67
N LEU A 164 -10.40 -25.50 32.56
CA LEU A 164 -11.71 -26.11 32.36
C LEU A 164 -11.63 -27.60 32.63
N GLU A 165 -12.33 -28.07 33.66
CA GLU A 165 -12.54 -29.50 33.90
C GLU A 165 -13.57 -30.03 32.89
N VAL A 166 -13.14 -30.93 32.00
CA VAL A 166 -13.94 -31.39 30.85
C VAL A 166 -14.99 -32.40 31.29
N ASP A 167 -16.25 -32.09 31.04
CA ASP A 167 -17.39 -33.01 31.19
C ASP A 167 -17.59 -33.83 29.91
N SER A 168 -17.58 -33.14 28.75
CA SER A 168 -17.76 -33.78 27.44
C SER A 168 -17.13 -32.95 26.32
N ALA A 169 -16.82 -33.60 25.20
CA ALA A 169 -16.33 -32.94 23.99
C ALA A 169 -17.02 -33.49 22.73
N THR A 170 -17.32 -32.61 21.78
CA THR A 170 -17.88 -32.94 20.46
C THR A 170 -16.92 -32.49 19.37
N LEU A 171 -16.53 -33.40 18.48
CA LEU A 171 -15.74 -33.06 17.29
C LEU A 171 -16.63 -32.36 16.26
N LEU A 172 -16.46 -31.06 16.10
CA LEU A 172 -17.21 -30.30 15.09
C LEU A 172 -16.66 -30.54 13.70
N ASN A 173 -15.33 -30.52 13.55
CA ASN A 173 -14.69 -30.80 12.27
C ASN A 173 -13.26 -31.32 12.48
N PRO A 174 -12.89 -32.52 12.00
CA PRO A 174 -11.51 -32.98 12.05
C PRO A 174 -10.59 -32.13 11.16
N ALA A 175 -9.39 -31.84 11.65
CA ALA A 175 -8.28 -31.42 10.80
C ALA A 175 -7.61 -32.62 10.13
N GLU A 176 -6.78 -32.36 9.12
CA GLU A 176 -5.89 -33.39 8.57
C GLU A 176 -4.85 -33.82 9.62
N ALA A 177 -4.41 -35.07 9.52
CA ALA A 177 -3.43 -35.64 10.45
C ALA A 177 -2.08 -34.88 10.42
N VAL A 178 -1.71 -34.34 9.26
CA VAL A 178 -0.49 -33.55 9.07
C VAL A 178 -0.87 -32.28 8.33
N LEU A 179 -0.78 -31.14 9.02
CA LEU A 179 -0.95 -29.83 8.39
C LEU A 179 0.36 -29.34 7.77
N PRO A 180 0.30 -28.45 6.74
CA PRO A 180 1.49 -27.83 6.14
C PRO A 180 2.37 -27.11 7.16
N PHE A 181 1.74 -26.50 8.17
CA PHE A 181 2.39 -25.98 9.37
C PHE A 181 1.35 -25.85 10.49
N TYR A 182 1.81 -25.64 11.72
CA TYR A 182 0.93 -25.42 12.87
C TYR A 182 1.01 -23.96 13.31
N PRO A 183 -0.09 -23.18 13.25
CA PRO A 183 -0.11 -21.78 13.67
C PRO A 183 0.33 -21.61 15.13
N ASN A 184 0.93 -20.48 15.48
CA ASN A 184 1.31 -20.12 16.86
C ASN A 184 2.32 -21.08 17.54
N ARG A 185 3.07 -21.88 16.76
CA ARG A 185 4.31 -22.51 17.26
C ARG A 185 5.47 -21.51 17.19
N PRO A 186 6.53 -21.68 18.01
CA PRO A 186 7.71 -20.81 17.97
C PRO A 186 8.39 -20.79 16.59
N GLU A 187 8.38 -21.93 15.90
CA GLU A 187 8.91 -22.07 14.55
C GLU A 187 7.88 -21.57 13.54
N VAL A 188 8.18 -20.44 12.91
CA VAL A 188 7.34 -19.84 11.88
C VAL A 188 7.72 -20.42 10.51
N ALA A 189 6.73 -20.93 9.78
CA ALA A 189 6.92 -21.41 8.42
C ALA A 189 7.39 -20.28 7.48
N ASN A 190 8.08 -20.65 6.39
CA ASN A 190 8.54 -19.68 5.39
C ASN A 190 7.37 -18.89 4.77
N GLU A 191 7.65 -17.69 4.25
CA GLU A 191 6.63 -16.78 3.74
C GLU A 191 5.78 -17.39 2.61
N ASP A 192 6.39 -18.16 1.71
CA ASP A 192 5.70 -18.76 0.56
C ASP A 192 4.66 -19.80 0.99
N LEU A 193 5.03 -20.70 1.90
CA LEU A 193 4.12 -21.72 2.43
C LEU A 193 2.97 -21.07 3.24
N ARG A 194 3.29 -20.01 4.01
CA ARG A 194 2.28 -19.22 4.72
C ARG A 194 1.32 -18.53 3.77
N ALA A 195 1.82 -17.99 2.66
CA ALA A 195 0.97 -17.35 1.66
C ALA A 195 0.06 -18.37 0.97
N GLN A 196 0.56 -19.56 0.60
CA GLN A 196 -0.25 -20.63 0.01
C GLN A 196 -1.37 -21.13 0.94
N HIS A 197 -1.08 -21.24 2.24
CA HIS A 197 -2.05 -21.65 3.25
C HIS A 197 -2.48 -20.48 4.14
N ARG A 198 -2.76 -19.31 3.55
CA ARG A 198 -3.08 -18.09 4.30
C ARG A 198 -4.24 -18.24 5.28
N TYR A 199 -5.24 -19.05 4.95
CA TYR A 199 -6.36 -19.38 5.85
C TYR A 199 -5.90 -20.05 7.17
N LEU A 200 -4.77 -20.75 7.15
CA LEU A 200 -4.13 -21.34 8.32
C LEU A 200 -3.21 -20.32 9.01
N ASP A 201 -2.44 -19.54 8.25
CA ASP A 201 -1.59 -18.46 8.79
C ASP A 201 -2.40 -17.41 9.56
N LEU A 202 -3.60 -17.06 9.08
CA LEU A 202 -4.54 -16.13 9.73
C LEU A 202 -5.03 -16.61 11.11
N ARG A 203 -4.80 -17.88 11.50
CA ARG A 203 -5.05 -18.35 12.87
C ARG A 203 -3.97 -17.91 13.86
N ARG A 204 -2.87 -17.30 13.40
CA ARG A 204 -1.88 -16.70 14.28
C ARG A 204 -2.45 -15.48 14.98
N THR A 205 -2.21 -15.37 16.28
CA THR A 205 -2.74 -14.29 17.11
C THR A 205 -2.34 -12.91 16.57
N GLU A 206 -1.08 -12.77 16.15
CA GLU A 206 -0.56 -11.54 15.53
C GLU A 206 -1.40 -11.07 14.32
N LEU A 207 -1.66 -11.95 13.35
CA LEU A 207 -2.42 -11.59 12.15
C LEU A 207 -3.90 -11.39 12.43
N ALA A 208 -4.47 -12.18 13.34
CA ALA A 208 -5.86 -12.01 13.77
C ALA A 208 -6.06 -10.65 14.46
N GLU A 209 -5.15 -10.26 15.36
CA GLU A 209 -5.18 -8.94 16.01
C GLU A 209 -4.95 -7.80 15.02
N ASN A 210 -4.11 -7.97 14.00
CA ASN A 210 -3.94 -6.98 12.93
C ASN A 210 -5.26 -6.72 12.16
N LEU A 211 -6.02 -7.77 11.84
CA LEU A 211 -7.32 -7.62 11.16
C LEU A 211 -8.38 -6.98 12.07
N LYS A 212 -8.37 -7.30 13.37
CA LYS A 212 -9.23 -6.62 14.36
C LYS A 212 -8.86 -5.15 14.50
N MET A 213 -7.57 -4.83 14.53
CA MET A 213 -7.06 -3.45 14.55
C MET A 213 -7.53 -2.68 13.32
N ARG A 214 -7.40 -3.27 12.12
CA ARG A 214 -7.92 -2.71 10.87
C ARG A 214 -9.41 -2.37 10.99
N SER A 215 -10.22 -3.31 11.48
CA SER A 215 -11.66 -3.10 11.66
C SER A 215 -11.97 -1.99 12.66
N LYS A 216 -11.28 -1.96 13.81
CA LYS A 216 -11.42 -0.91 14.83
C LYS A 216 -11.10 0.48 14.27
N VAL A 217 -9.97 0.62 13.56
CA VAL A 217 -9.58 1.91 12.96
C VAL A 217 -10.58 2.33 11.88
N ALA A 218 -11.06 1.42 11.03
CA ALA A 218 -12.09 1.74 10.04
C ALA A 218 -13.38 2.25 10.70
N HIS A 219 -13.76 1.70 11.85
CA HIS A 219 -14.90 2.17 12.63
C HIS A 219 -14.67 3.59 13.18
N ILE A 220 -13.48 3.86 13.75
CA ILE A 220 -13.10 5.20 14.24
C ILE A 220 -13.16 6.23 13.11
N VAL A 221 -12.60 5.91 11.94
CA VAL A 221 -12.59 6.78 10.76
C VAL A 221 -14.01 7.15 10.34
N ARG A 222 -14.89 6.16 10.18
CA ARG A 222 -16.29 6.40 9.80
C ARG A 222 -17.02 7.29 10.81
N ASN A 223 -16.94 6.96 12.09
CA ASN A 223 -17.61 7.75 13.13
C ASN A 223 -17.06 9.18 13.16
N TYR A 224 -15.74 9.35 13.15
CA TYR A 224 -15.13 10.68 13.18
C TYR A 224 -15.54 11.54 11.98
N LEU A 225 -15.48 11.01 10.76
CA LEU A 225 -15.83 11.77 9.56
C LEU A 225 -17.33 12.07 9.52
N HIS A 226 -18.18 11.12 9.90
CA HIS A 226 -19.62 11.33 10.03
C HIS A 226 -19.95 12.42 11.06
N ASP A 227 -19.31 12.38 12.24
CA ASP A 227 -19.49 13.40 13.29
C ASP A 227 -19.01 14.80 12.83
N ASN A 228 -18.09 14.86 11.86
CA ASN A 228 -17.62 16.09 11.23
C ASN A 228 -18.41 16.46 9.94
N GLY A 229 -19.58 15.84 9.73
CA GLY A 229 -20.51 16.20 8.66
C GLY A 229 -20.10 15.68 7.28
N PHE A 230 -19.22 14.68 7.19
CA PHE A 230 -18.93 14.02 5.93
C PHE A 230 -19.97 12.93 5.61
N THR A 231 -20.22 12.73 4.31
CA THR A 231 -21.09 11.67 3.80
C THR A 231 -20.26 10.59 3.12
N GLU A 232 -20.46 9.32 3.50
CA GLU A 232 -19.85 8.17 2.82
C GLU A 232 -20.58 7.94 1.50
N VAL A 233 -19.86 8.01 0.38
CA VAL A 233 -20.46 7.76 -0.95
C VAL A 233 -19.58 6.76 -1.70
N GLU A 234 -20.17 5.68 -2.20
CA GLU A 234 -19.47 4.73 -3.06
C GLU A 234 -19.34 5.28 -4.48
N THR A 235 -18.16 5.14 -5.07
CA THR A 235 -17.87 5.61 -6.43
C THR A 235 -17.70 4.44 -7.41
N PRO A 236 -17.99 4.61 -8.71
CA PRO A 236 -17.83 3.54 -9.69
C PRO A 236 -16.40 2.99 -9.74
N VAL A 237 -16.28 1.66 -9.87
CA VAL A 237 -15.01 0.93 -10.03
C VAL A 237 -14.68 0.65 -11.50
N LEU A 238 -15.67 0.65 -12.39
CA LEU A 238 -15.46 0.45 -13.83
C LEU A 238 -15.53 1.80 -14.52
N LEU A 239 -14.38 2.46 -14.69
CA LEU A 239 -14.26 3.79 -15.29
C LEU A 239 -13.60 3.73 -16.67
N ASN A 240 -13.50 4.88 -17.34
CA ASN A 240 -12.67 5.00 -18.53
C ASN A 240 -11.20 5.13 -18.15
N SER A 241 -10.29 4.75 -19.05
CA SER A 241 -8.85 4.87 -18.83
C SER A 241 -8.43 6.33 -18.79
N SER A 242 -7.58 6.69 -17.82
CA SER A 242 -6.97 8.02 -17.72
C SER A 242 -5.57 8.03 -18.34
N PRO A 243 -5.15 9.13 -19.00
CA PRO A 243 -3.85 9.22 -19.66
C PRO A 243 -2.68 9.44 -18.68
N GLU A 244 -2.96 9.81 -17.42
CA GLU A 244 -1.96 10.17 -16.41
C GLU A 244 -1.87 9.17 -15.26
N GLY A 245 -0.73 9.16 -14.57
CA GLY A 245 -0.48 8.34 -13.39
C GLY A 245 0.20 6.99 -13.69
N ALA A 246 -0.09 6.00 -12.85
CA ALA A 246 0.43 4.63 -12.99
C ALA A 246 -0.30 3.86 -14.10
N ARG A 247 0.25 2.71 -14.50
CA ARG A 247 -0.45 1.81 -15.42
C ARG A 247 -1.74 1.28 -14.76
N GLU A 248 -2.81 1.22 -15.55
CA GLU A 248 -4.14 0.82 -15.11
C GLU A 248 -4.43 -0.66 -15.42
N PHE A 249 -5.22 -1.32 -14.57
CA PHE A 249 -5.80 -2.61 -14.91
C PHE A 249 -7.01 -2.42 -15.83
N LEU A 250 -7.03 -3.16 -16.95
CA LEU A 250 -8.13 -3.14 -17.91
C LEU A 250 -9.11 -4.29 -17.68
N VAL A 251 -10.40 -4.01 -17.86
CA VAL A 251 -11.49 -4.98 -17.77
C VAL A 251 -12.21 -5.02 -19.13
N PRO A 252 -12.07 -6.08 -19.93
CA PRO A 252 -12.72 -6.16 -21.24
C PRO A 252 -14.23 -6.25 -21.12
N THR A 253 -14.96 -5.68 -22.08
CA THR A 253 -16.41 -5.83 -22.17
C THR A 253 -16.80 -6.81 -23.28
N ARG A 254 -17.95 -7.49 -23.12
CA ARG A 254 -18.49 -8.43 -24.11
C ARG A 254 -19.06 -7.76 -25.36
N SER A 255 -19.23 -6.44 -25.33
CA SER A 255 -19.88 -5.68 -26.39
C SER A 255 -18.82 -4.87 -27.13
N PRO A 256 -18.36 -5.35 -28.31
CA PRO A 256 -17.45 -4.56 -29.12
C PRO A 256 -18.16 -3.29 -29.64
N THR A 257 -17.38 -2.34 -30.10
CA THR A 257 -17.88 -1.18 -30.86
C THR A 257 -18.64 -1.64 -32.11
N PRO A 258 -19.50 -0.79 -32.72
CA PRO A 258 -20.13 -1.08 -34.01
C PRO A 258 -19.12 -1.45 -35.13
N SER A 259 -17.89 -0.92 -35.05
CA SER A 259 -16.75 -1.23 -35.92
C SER A 259 -16.04 -2.56 -35.60
N GLY A 260 -16.46 -3.29 -34.57
CA GLY A 260 -15.89 -4.57 -34.15
C GLY A 260 -14.66 -4.48 -33.24
N HIS A 261 -14.19 -3.28 -32.88
CA HIS A 261 -13.08 -3.11 -31.94
C HIS A 261 -13.51 -3.47 -30.50
N PRO A 262 -12.65 -4.17 -29.73
CA PRO A 262 -12.90 -4.46 -28.33
C PRO A 262 -12.95 -3.17 -27.50
N THR A 263 -13.76 -3.18 -26.44
CA THR A 263 -13.90 -2.07 -25.50
C THR A 263 -13.51 -2.54 -24.10
N PHE A 264 -13.02 -1.60 -23.29
CA PHE A 264 -12.51 -1.89 -21.95
C PHE A 264 -12.99 -0.81 -20.96
N TYR A 265 -13.20 -1.23 -19.72
CA TYR A 265 -13.10 -0.35 -18.57
C TYR A 265 -11.66 -0.35 -18.04
N ALA A 266 -11.33 0.65 -17.24
CA ALA A 266 -10.15 0.69 -16.41
C ALA A 266 -10.55 0.72 -14.93
N LEU A 267 -9.81 0.00 -14.09
CA LEU A 267 -9.96 0.07 -12.64
C LEU A 267 -9.32 1.36 -12.11
N PRO A 268 -9.96 2.09 -11.18
CA PRO A 268 -9.48 3.39 -10.71
C PRO A 268 -8.19 3.27 -9.90
N GLN A 269 -7.21 4.12 -10.24
CA GLN A 269 -6.04 4.35 -9.38
C GLN A 269 -6.39 5.05 -8.07
N SER A 270 -7.48 5.82 -8.06
CA SER A 270 -8.14 6.43 -6.92
C SER A 270 -9.52 6.98 -7.34
N PRO A 271 -10.43 7.33 -6.41
CA PRO A 271 -11.70 8.01 -6.70
C PRO A 271 -11.59 9.48 -7.15
N GLN A 272 -10.44 9.93 -7.68
CA GLN A 272 -10.11 11.33 -7.89
C GLN A 272 -11.08 12.11 -8.80
N GLN A 273 -11.54 11.52 -9.90
CA GLN A 273 -12.50 12.19 -10.78
C GLN A 273 -13.92 12.17 -10.18
N PRO A 274 -14.47 11.01 -9.75
CA PRO A 274 -15.79 10.96 -9.11
C PRO A 274 -15.95 11.90 -7.90
N LYS A 275 -14.94 12.00 -7.02
CA LYS A 275 -15.06 12.88 -5.84
C LYS A 275 -15.15 14.36 -6.20
N GLN A 276 -14.40 14.81 -7.21
CA GLN A 276 -14.52 16.18 -7.72
C GLN A 276 -15.89 16.45 -8.35
N LEU A 277 -16.47 15.47 -9.07
CA LEU A 277 -17.83 15.58 -9.59
C LEU A 277 -18.86 15.67 -8.47
N LEU A 278 -18.71 14.90 -7.38
CA LEU A 278 -19.58 14.96 -6.21
C LEU A 278 -19.54 16.35 -5.56
N ILE A 279 -18.34 16.91 -5.37
CA ILE A 279 -18.19 18.28 -4.87
C ILE A 279 -18.82 19.30 -5.84
N SER A 280 -18.52 19.19 -7.13
CA SER A 280 -19.03 20.09 -8.18
C SER A 280 -20.55 20.03 -8.32
N SER A 281 -21.18 18.90 -7.99
CA SER A 281 -22.63 18.76 -8.01
C SER A 281 -23.35 19.58 -6.95
N GLY A 282 -22.63 20.02 -5.90
CA GLY A 282 -23.20 20.68 -4.73
C GLY A 282 -24.04 19.76 -3.81
N ALA A 283 -24.31 18.52 -4.21
CA ALA A 283 -25.11 17.58 -3.42
C ALA A 283 -24.35 17.09 -2.18
N ILE A 284 -23.04 16.90 -2.30
CA ILE A 284 -22.19 16.35 -1.25
C ILE A 284 -21.01 17.32 -1.02
N PRO A 285 -21.13 18.31 -0.11
CA PRO A 285 -20.06 19.28 0.13
C PRO A 285 -18.88 18.70 0.94
N ARG A 286 -19.07 17.56 1.61
CA ARG A 286 -18.03 16.85 2.37
C ARG A 286 -18.17 15.36 2.09
N TYR A 287 -17.28 14.83 1.28
CA TYR A 287 -17.30 13.45 0.80
C TYR A 287 -16.19 12.65 1.50
N TYR A 288 -16.48 11.40 1.83
CA TYR A 288 -15.43 10.42 2.12
C TYR A 288 -15.77 9.03 1.58
N GLN A 289 -14.75 8.19 1.43
CA GLN A 289 -14.90 6.76 1.14
C GLN A 289 -13.67 5.99 1.63
N ILE A 290 -13.89 4.81 2.23
CA ILE A 290 -12.83 3.81 2.39
C ILE A 290 -12.77 2.99 1.09
N ALA A 291 -12.08 3.52 0.08
CA ALA A 291 -12.13 3.05 -1.30
C ALA A 291 -11.04 2.00 -1.62
N ARG A 292 -11.36 1.05 -2.51
CA ARG A 292 -10.38 0.17 -3.13
C ARG A 292 -9.79 0.85 -4.37
N CYS A 293 -8.47 0.87 -4.45
CA CYS A 293 -7.69 1.48 -5.50
C CYS A 293 -6.79 0.43 -6.17
N PHE A 294 -6.49 0.62 -7.46
CA PHE A 294 -5.80 -0.37 -8.28
C PHE A 294 -4.66 0.27 -9.07
N ARG A 295 -3.46 -0.31 -9.01
CA ARG A 295 -2.29 0.16 -9.78
C ARG A 295 -1.51 -1.05 -10.30
N ASP A 296 -1.32 -1.11 -11.61
CA ASP A 296 -0.55 -2.17 -12.27
C ASP A 296 0.95 -1.81 -12.25
N GLU A 297 1.52 -1.84 -11.04
CA GLU A 297 2.94 -1.61 -10.77
C GLU A 297 3.60 -2.86 -10.18
N ASP A 298 4.92 -2.93 -10.30
CA ASP A 298 5.70 -4.00 -9.67
C ASP A 298 5.47 -4.06 -8.14
N GLY A 299 5.21 -5.26 -7.65
CA GLY A 299 4.92 -5.50 -6.24
C GLY A 299 6.16 -5.32 -5.37
N ARG A 300 6.00 -4.61 -4.24
CA ARG A 300 7.03 -4.41 -3.21
C ARG A 300 6.48 -4.79 -1.83
N LYS A 301 7.31 -4.76 -0.79
CA LYS A 301 6.83 -5.01 0.59
C LYS A 301 5.76 -4.02 1.04
N ASP A 302 5.82 -2.80 0.51
CA ASP A 302 4.93 -1.67 0.77
C ASP A 302 3.90 -1.42 -0.35
N ARG A 303 3.82 -2.30 -1.37
CA ARG A 303 2.94 -2.14 -2.53
C ARG A 303 2.14 -3.40 -2.84
N GLN A 304 0.87 -3.20 -3.14
CA GLN A 304 -0.05 -4.24 -3.59
C GLN A 304 -0.79 -3.71 -4.84
N PRO A 305 -1.11 -4.58 -5.80
CA PRO A 305 -1.81 -4.17 -7.02
C PRO A 305 -3.22 -3.64 -6.73
N GLU A 306 -3.82 -4.09 -5.63
CA GLU A 306 -5.03 -3.55 -5.05
C GLU A 306 -4.76 -3.11 -3.60
N PHE A 307 -5.18 -1.90 -3.23
CA PHE A 307 -4.93 -1.33 -1.90
C PHE A 307 -6.08 -0.41 -1.48
N THR A 308 -6.17 -0.12 -0.18
CA THR A 308 -7.28 0.64 0.39
C THR A 308 -6.83 2.05 0.78
N GLN A 309 -7.62 3.05 0.42
CA GLN A 309 -7.42 4.43 0.83
C GLN A 309 -8.59 4.92 1.69
N ILE A 310 -8.32 5.82 2.63
CA ILE A 310 -9.34 6.71 3.21
C ILE A 310 -9.29 7.97 2.36
N ASP A 311 -10.20 8.07 1.40
CA ASP A 311 -10.26 9.18 0.45
C ASP A 311 -11.32 10.19 0.90
N LEU A 312 -10.99 11.47 0.91
CA LEU A 312 -11.93 12.54 1.27
C LEU A 312 -11.75 13.77 0.39
N GLU A 313 -12.82 14.56 0.28
CA GLU A 313 -12.87 15.82 -0.45
C GLU A 313 -13.86 16.78 0.22
N MET A 314 -13.56 18.08 0.22
CA MET A 314 -14.35 19.13 0.84
C MET A 314 -14.55 20.28 -0.14
N ALA A 315 -15.78 20.77 -0.24
CA ALA A 315 -16.13 22.03 -0.89
C ALA A 315 -15.78 23.23 0.01
N PHE A 316 -15.63 24.39 -0.62
CA PHE A 316 -15.32 25.68 -0.01
C PHE A 316 -14.03 25.70 0.82
N VAL A 317 -13.03 24.94 0.37
CA VAL A 317 -11.69 24.96 0.98
C VAL A 317 -10.95 26.23 0.55
N SER A 318 -10.37 26.94 1.50
CA SER A 318 -9.57 28.13 1.22
C SER A 318 -8.36 27.80 0.35
N GLY A 319 -8.16 28.59 -0.72
CA GLY A 319 -6.92 28.61 -1.51
C GLY A 319 -5.85 29.55 -0.96
N ALA A 320 -6.10 30.18 0.19
CA ALA A 320 -5.21 31.12 0.85
C ALA A 320 -4.69 30.56 2.19
N PRO A 321 -3.48 30.95 2.62
CA PRO A 321 -2.96 30.62 3.95
C PRO A 321 -3.90 31.14 5.07
N PRO A 322 -4.01 30.42 6.19
CA PRO A 322 -4.83 30.85 7.31
C PRO A 322 -4.26 32.14 7.94
N GLN A 323 -5.14 33.09 8.27
CA GLN A 323 -4.79 34.33 8.98
C GLN A 323 -4.61 34.03 10.49
N ILE A 324 -3.46 33.47 10.87
CA ILE A 324 -3.18 33.10 12.28
C ILE A 324 -2.28 34.14 12.93
N SER A 325 -2.54 34.45 14.21
CA SER A 325 -1.66 35.28 15.03
C SER A 325 -0.33 34.55 15.27
N GLN A 326 0.82 35.25 15.14
CA GLN A 326 2.16 34.65 15.31
C GLN A 326 2.36 33.92 16.66
N ALA A 327 1.53 34.22 17.67
CA ALA A 327 1.61 33.65 19.01
C ALA A 327 1.09 32.21 19.13
N GLU A 328 0.31 31.70 18.16
CA GLU A 328 -0.33 30.36 18.23
C GLU A 328 0.38 29.30 17.36
N MET A 329 1.37 29.69 16.55
CA MET A 329 2.02 28.78 15.60
C MET A 329 3.21 28.02 16.20
N ARG A 330 3.10 26.69 16.24
CA ARG A 330 4.27 25.78 16.28
C ARG A 330 4.91 25.61 14.88
N SER A 331 4.19 25.93 13.81
CA SER A 331 4.63 25.80 12.40
C SER A 331 3.74 26.65 11.47
N THR A 332 4.33 27.21 10.40
CA THR A 332 3.65 28.06 9.42
C THR A 332 3.05 27.23 8.29
N TRP A 333 1.73 27.03 8.29
CA TRP A 333 1.02 26.54 7.10
C TRP A 333 0.84 27.71 6.14
N ALA A 334 1.63 27.73 5.07
CA ALA A 334 1.75 28.88 4.17
C ALA A 334 1.02 28.66 2.82
N ILE A 335 0.07 27.72 2.76
CA ILE A 335 -0.68 27.37 1.55
C ILE A 335 -2.18 27.26 1.87
N GLY A 336 -3.04 27.08 0.86
CA GLY A 336 -4.45 26.74 1.09
C GLY A 336 -4.66 25.35 1.71
N GLY A 337 -5.91 24.92 1.92
CA GLY A 337 -6.20 23.58 2.42
C GLY A 337 -6.08 23.40 3.94
N SER A 338 -6.03 24.49 4.71
CA SER A 338 -5.96 24.44 6.18
C SER A 338 -7.07 23.59 6.79
N GLU A 339 -8.28 23.68 6.27
CA GLU A 339 -9.49 22.99 6.73
C GLU A 339 -9.34 21.47 6.56
N VAL A 340 -8.70 21.02 5.47
CA VAL A 340 -8.38 19.60 5.24
C VAL A 340 -7.37 19.13 6.28
N ARG A 341 -6.34 19.94 6.56
CA ARG A 341 -5.36 19.64 7.62
C ARG A 341 -6.04 19.49 8.98
N GLU A 342 -6.96 20.37 9.38
CA GLU A 342 -7.63 20.30 10.69
C GLU A 342 -8.37 18.97 10.87
N ILE A 343 -9.15 18.58 9.85
CA ILE A 343 -9.89 17.32 9.84
C ILE A 343 -8.94 16.13 9.98
N ILE A 344 -7.85 16.11 9.21
CA ILE A 344 -6.89 15.00 9.22
C ILE A 344 -6.11 14.92 10.52
N GLU A 345 -5.60 16.04 11.03
CA GLU A 345 -4.89 16.04 12.31
C GLU A 345 -5.80 15.56 13.44
N GLY A 346 -7.06 16.00 13.47
CA GLY A 346 -8.03 15.54 14.46
C GLY A 346 -8.36 14.04 14.31
N LEU A 347 -8.47 13.53 13.08
CA LEU A 347 -8.66 12.10 12.81
C LEU A 347 -7.47 11.29 13.34
N VAL A 348 -6.26 11.69 12.99
CA VAL A 348 -5.01 11.03 13.43
C VAL A 348 -4.88 11.06 14.94
N LYS A 349 -5.12 12.22 15.58
CA LYS A 349 -5.16 12.37 17.05
C LYS A 349 -6.13 11.38 17.69
N LYS A 350 -7.35 11.29 17.17
CA LYS A 350 -8.37 10.36 17.68
C LYS A 350 -7.96 8.90 17.52
N ILE A 351 -7.42 8.51 16.36
CA ILE A 351 -6.93 7.15 16.11
C ILE A 351 -5.82 6.80 17.12
N TRP A 352 -4.81 7.65 17.29
CA TRP A 352 -3.70 7.38 18.22
C TRP A 352 -4.16 7.31 19.67
N LYS A 353 -5.06 8.19 20.09
CA LYS A 353 -5.65 8.17 21.43
C LYS A 353 -6.40 6.86 21.70
N GLU A 354 -7.31 6.46 20.81
CA GLU A 354 -8.18 5.29 21.03
C GLU A 354 -7.49 3.95 20.81
N VAL A 355 -6.44 3.91 19.99
CA VAL A 355 -5.74 2.66 19.61
C VAL A 355 -4.45 2.46 20.39
N LYS A 356 -3.69 3.54 20.64
CA LYS A 356 -2.39 3.50 21.29
C LYS A 356 -2.38 4.11 22.69
N GLY A 357 -3.44 4.81 23.10
CA GLY A 357 -3.44 5.55 24.37
C GLY A 357 -2.45 6.72 24.36
N VAL A 358 -2.04 7.18 23.18
CA VAL A 358 -1.07 8.28 23.01
C VAL A 358 -1.81 9.53 22.61
N GLU A 359 -1.74 10.56 23.45
CA GLU A 359 -2.24 11.90 23.14
C GLU A 359 -1.22 12.65 22.26
N LEU A 360 -1.65 13.08 21.08
CA LEU A 360 -0.83 13.89 20.18
C LEU A 360 -1.21 15.37 20.35
N GLU A 361 -0.36 16.14 21.03
CA GLU A 361 -0.65 17.53 21.39
C GLU A 361 -0.21 18.55 20.34
N GLY A 362 -1.02 19.60 20.19
CA GLY A 362 -0.73 20.74 19.31
C GLY A 362 -0.78 20.38 17.83
N TRP A 363 -0.41 21.35 17.00
CA TRP A 363 -0.31 21.19 15.55
C TRP A 363 0.92 20.36 15.16
N PHE A 364 0.78 19.52 14.13
CA PHE A 364 1.94 18.84 13.56
C PHE A 364 2.89 19.85 12.92
N ARG A 365 4.19 19.50 12.89
CA ARG A 365 5.20 20.34 12.23
C ARG A 365 4.86 20.45 10.74
N VAL A 366 5.25 21.56 10.13
CA VAL A 366 5.07 21.81 8.68
C VAL A 366 6.44 22.18 8.14
N MET A 367 6.80 21.61 7.00
CA MET A 367 8.07 21.82 6.32
C MET A 367 7.80 22.01 4.82
N PRO A 368 8.32 23.08 4.21
CA PRO A 368 8.32 23.21 2.76
C PRO A 368 9.15 22.11 2.08
N TYR A 369 8.77 21.71 0.86
CA TYR A 369 9.44 20.64 0.11
C TYR A 369 10.92 20.92 -0.13
N ASP A 370 11.27 22.15 -0.51
CA ASP A 370 12.66 22.58 -0.70
C ASP A 370 13.48 22.41 0.58
N VAL A 371 12.94 22.80 1.73
CA VAL A 371 13.58 22.59 3.04
C VAL A 371 13.72 21.10 3.35
N ALA A 372 12.72 20.28 3.04
CA ALA A 372 12.79 18.83 3.26
C ALA A 372 13.90 18.19 2.42
N MET A 373 14.00 18.58 1.15
CA MET A 373 15.03 18.11 0.22
C MET A 373 16.42 18.63 0.58
N ASP A 374 16.55 19.90 0.96
CA ASP A 374 17.83 20.51 1.33
C ASP A 374 18.35 20.01 2.68
N VAL A 375 17.48 19.84 3.67
CA VAL A 375 17.91 19.50 5.03
C VAL A 375 18.03 17.99 5.22
N TYR A 376 17.17 17.18 4.58
CA TYR A 376 17.10 15.74 4.82
C TYR A 376 17.28 14.88 3.56
N GLY A 377 17.31 15.50 2.38
CA GLY A 377 17.45 14.78 1.12
C GLY A 377 16.23 13.94 0.75
N SER A 378 15.04 14.26 1.28
CA SER A 378 13.82 13.51 1.01
C SER A 378 12.55 14.33 1.20
N ASP A 379 11.56 14.06 0.36
CA ASP A 379 10.18 14.57 0.45
C ASP A 379 9.35 13.91 1.57
N LYS A 380 9.92 12.91 2.25
CA LYS A 380 9.33 12.23 3.40
C LYS A 380 10.38 11.97 4.46
N PRO A 381 10.92 13.04 5.07
CA PRO A 381 12.09 12.92 5.92
C PRO A 381 11.75 12.21 7.23
N ASP A 382 12.63 11.30 7.65
CA ASP A 382 12.64 10.82 9.02
C ASP A 382 13.33 11.85 9.91
N THR A 383 12.54 12.58 10.70
CA THR A 383 13.00 13.66 11.59
C THR A 383 13.36 13.19 13.00
N ARG A 384 13.42 11.88 13.24
CA ARG A 384 13.79 11.31 14.55
C ARG A 384 15.30 11.35 14.82
N PHE A 385 16.11 11.63 13.81
CA PHE A 385 17.55 11.75 13.90
C PHE A 385 18.07 12.91 13.02
N GLU A 386 19.31 13.33 13.27
CA GLU A 386 19.94 14.47 12.59
C GLU A 386 20.53 14.03 11.22
N MET A 387 21.84 14.21 11.00
CA MET A 387 22.54 13.97 9.72
C MET A 387 21.93 14.74 8.55
N TYR A 388 22.08 16.06 8.58
CA TYR A 388 21.51 16.96 7.57
C TYR A 388 22.32 16.95 6.26
N THR A 389 21.64 17.17 5.12
CA THR A 389 22.19 17.09 3.75
C THR A 389 22.32 18.46 3.07
N LEU A 390 22.86 19.44 3.80
CA LEU A 390 22.77 20.85 3.41
C LEU A 390 23.60 21.18 2.15
N PRO A 391 23.18 22.17 1.34
CA PRO A 391 24.04 22.74 0.31
C PRO A 391 25.36 23.26 0.89
N ILE A 392 26.46 23.13 0.13
CA ILE A 392 27.82 23.46 0.59
C ILE A 392 27.96 24.90 1.07
N GLY A 393 27.17 25.84 0.53
CA GLY A 393 27.15 27.24 0.98
C GLY A 393 26.72 27.44 2.44
N TYR A 394 26.10 26.44 3.06
CA TYR A 394 25.74 26.47 4.48
C TYR A 394 26.84 25.92 5.39
N TYR A 395 28.01 25.54 4.86
CA TYR A 395 29.11 25.04 5.68
C TYR A 395 29.70 26.17 6.54
N PRO A 396 29.78 26.01 7.88
CA PRO A 396 29.87 27.13 8.82
C PRO A 396 31.20 27.90 8.82
N SER A 397 32.27 27.33 8.28
CA SER A 397 33.61 27.92 8.28
C SER A 397 34.09 28.39 6.91
N LEU A 398 33.21 28.45 5.89
CA LEU A 398 33.60 29.02 4.58
C LEU A 398 33.96 30.50 4.71
N SER A 399 35.01 30.94 4.02
CA SER A 399 35.35 32.36 3.94
C SER A 399 34.34 33.14 3.10
N ASP A 400 34.28 34.46 3.27
CA ASP A 400 33.44 35.33 2.44
C ASP A 400 33.74 35.15 0.94
N GLY A 401 35.02 35.02 0.58
CA GLY A 401 35.44 34.79 -0.81
C GLY A 401 34.99 33.43 -1.37
N ALA A 402 34.88 32.39 -0.52
CA ALA A 402 34.32 31.10 -0.91
C ALA A 402 32.79 31.17 -1.05
N LEU A 403 32.11 31.87 -0.14
CA LEU A 403 30.67 32.10 -0.21
C LEU A 403 30.28 32.89 -1.46
N ASP A 404 31.03 33.95 -1.80
CA ASP A 404 30.80 34.73 -3.01
C ASP A 404 30.86 33.84 -4.27
N LYS A 405 31.85 32.94 -4.37
CA LYS A 405 31.94 32.00 -5.50
C LYS A 405 30.72 31.10 -5.60
N ILE A 406 30.20 30.62 -4.47
CA ILE A 406 29.02 29.74 -4.42
C ILE A 406 27.75 30.50 -4.77
N LEU A 407 27.57 31.70 -4.23
CA LEU A 407 26.38 32.53 -4.44
C LEU A 407 26.30 33.08 -5.87
N LEU A 408 27.45 33.38 -6.48
CA LEU A 408 27.53 33.86 -7.87
C LEU A 408 27.49 32.73 -8.91
N ASP A 409 27.65 31.47 -8.51
CA ASP A 409 27.59 30.32 -9.41
C ASP A 409 26.21 30.23 -10.06
N GLN A 410 26.15 30.34 -11.38
CA GLN A 410 24.91 30.22 -12.17
C GLN A 410 24.67 28.79 -12.66
N SER A 411 25.50 27.82 -12.26
CA SER A 411 25.32 26.42 -12.65
C SER A 411 23.96 25.90 -12.19
N PRO A 412 23.30 25.00 -12.95
CA PRO A 412 22.00 24.42 -12.58
C PRO A 412 22.10 23.40 -11.42
N SER A 413 23.32 23.11 -10.96
CA SER A 413 23.63 22.16 -9.90
C SER A 413 24.49 22.79 -8.81
N HIS A 414 24.50 22.19 -7.62
CA HIS A 414 25.38 22.54 -6.53
C HIS A 414 25.88 21.27 -5.83
N VAL A 415 26.89 21.44 -4.96
CA VAL A 415 27.37 20.37 -4.07
C VAL A 415 26.64 20.47 -2.75
N GLU A 416 26.11 19.34 -2.26
CA GLU A 416 25.57 19.17 -0.92
C GLU A 416 26.55 18.36 -0.06
N PHE A 417 26.47 18.55 1.27
CA PHE A 417 27.28 17.81 2.24
C PHE A 417 26.44 17.21 3.36
N MET A 418 26.92 16.12 3.95
CA MET A 418 26.37 15.50 5.15
C MET A 418 27.50 15.01 6.05
N ILE A 419 27.37 15.20 7.35
CA ILE A 419 28.40 14.79 8.33
C ILE A 419 27.91 13.55 9.09
N THR A 420 28.74 12.51 9.12
CA THR A 420 28.63 11.41 10.09
C THR A 420 29.61 11.66 11.23
N PRO A 421 29.13 11.87 12.47
CA PRO A 421 29.99 12.10 13.63
C PRO A 421 30.96 10.95 13.89
N ALA A 422 32.15 11.27 14.42
CA ALA A 422 33.24 10.32 14.66
C ALA A 422 32.84 9.04 15.42
N ASP A 423 31.98 9.19 16.43
CA ASP A 423 31.45 8.10 17.25
C ASP A 423 30.56 7.14 16.44
N HIS A 424 29.75 7.67 15.52
CA HIS A 424 28.98 6.85 14.58
C HIS A 424 29.90 6.27 13.48
N ALA A 425 30.78 7.07 12.91
CA ALA A 425 31.68 6.67 11.83
C ALA A 425 32.63 5.54 12.23
N ALA A 426 33.12 5.53 13.48
CA ALA A 426 33.97 4.45 14.02
C ALA A 426 33.30 3.08 13.99
N GLY A 427 31.97 3.05 14.07
CA GLY A 427 31.18 1.82 14.02
C GLY A 427 30.79 1.37 12.61
N LEU A 428 31.16 2.10 11.55
CA LEU A 428 30.71 1.85 10.18
C LEU A 428 31.88 1.48 9.25
N ASP A 429 31.60 0.62 8.27
CA ASP A 429 32.54 0.33 7.18
C ASP A 429 32.35 1.35 6.05
N ILE A 430 32.95 2.53 6.25
CA ILE A 430 32.80 3.69 5.37
C ILE A 430 33.18 3.36 3.91
N PRO A 431 34.33 2.72 3.61
CA PRO A 431 34.68 2.35 2.24
C PRO A 431 33.66 1.45 1.56
N THR A 432 33.15 0.43 2.26
CA THR A 432 32.14 -0.48 1.71
C THR A 432 30.82 0.24 1.46
N ILE A 433 30.37 1.09 2.41
CA ILE A 433 29.14 1.88 2.26
C ILE A 433 29.27 2.81 1.06
N ALA A 434 30.36 3.59 0.98
CA ALA A 434 30.62 4.52 -0.13
C ALA A 434 30.58 3.81 -1.49
N LYS A 435 31.25 2.66 -1.59
CA LYS A 435 31.26 1.84 -2.81
C LYS A 435 29.85 1.38 -3.17
N ASN A 436 29.10 0.83 -2.22
CA ASN A 436 27.74 0.35 -2.47
C ASN A 436 26.80 1.48 -2.89
N SER A 437 26.93 2.67 -2.29
CA SER A 437 26.10 3.83 -2.59
C SER A 437 26.34 4.40 -4.00
N GLN A 438 27.49 4.13 -4.63
CA GLN A 438 27.76 4.48 -6.02
C GLN A 438 27.00 3.59 -7.04
N TYR A 439 26.54 2.41 -6.63
CA TYR A 439 25.82 1.46 -7.51
C TYR A 439 24.29 1.49 -7.34
N VAL A 440 23.76 2.27 -6.39
CA VAL A 440 22.31 2.28 -6.05
C VAL A 440 21.43 2.85 -7.17
N SER A 441 22.02 3.44 -8.22
CA SER A 441 21.29 3.88 -9.43
C SER A 441 20.86 2.75 -10.36
N TYR A 442 21.44 1.56 -10.26
CA TYR A 442 21.14 0.43 -11.16
C TYR A 442 20.50 -0.74 -10.40
N ALA A 443 19.25 -0.54 -9.99
CA ALA A 443 18.41 -1.64 -9.53
C ALA A 443 16.96 -1.44 -9.97
N PHE A 444 16.67 -1.61 -11.28
CA PHE A 444 15.50 -2.32 -11.80
C PHE A 444 15.71 -2.69 -13.28
N SER A 445 15.78 -4.01 -13.54
CA SER A 445 15.32 -4.73 -14.74
C SER A 445 15.32 -4.03 -16.11
N SER A 446 16.49 -3.84 -16.74
CA SER A 446 16.64 -3.95 -18.21
C SER A 446 18.08 -3.62 -18.64
N LEU A 447 18.93 -4.64 -18.71
CA LEU A 447 20.07 -4.64 -19.61
C LEU A 447 19.94 -5.91 -20.48
N PRO A 448 19.92 -5.79 -21.82
CA PRO A 448 20.09 -6.95 -22.68
C PRO A 448 21.40 -7.65 -22.32
N ARG A 449 21.38 -8.99 -22.21
CA ARG A 449 22.57 -9.81 -21.88
C ARG A 449 23.65 -9.79 -22.98
N ASP A 450 23.41 -9.07 -24.07
CA ASP A 450 24.17 -9.21 -25.32
C ASP A 450 25.41 -8.29 -25.39
N LEU A 451 25.65 -7.47 -24.37
CA LEU A 451 26.82 -6.55 -24.30
C LEU A 451 28.01 -7.11 -23.50
N LEU A 452 27.95 -8.37 -23.04
CA LEU A 452 29.05 -9.06 -22.35
C LEU A 452 29.69 -10.18 -23.19
N GLY A 453 29.61 -10.10 -24.52
CA GLY A 453 30.06 -11.15 -25.42
C GLY A 453 30.87 -10.67 -26.63
N SER A 454 32.01 -10.00 -26.41
CA SER A 454 33.07 -9.89 -27.43
C SER A 454 34.39 -9.32 -26.87
N ALA A 455 34.96 -9.98 -25.87
CA ALA A 455 36.34 -9.74 -25.46
C ALA A 455 37.25 -10.90 -25.91
N HIS A 456 37.34 -11.12 -27.22
CA HIS A 456 38.39 -11.93 -27.83
C HIS A 456 38.63 -11.48 -29.27
N ASP A 457 39.33 -10.36 -29.45
CA ASP A 457 40.32 -10.28 -30.52
C ASP A 457 41.35 -9.18 -30.24
N GLN A 458 42.61 -9.50 -30.50
CA GLN A 458 43.75 -8.60 -30.33
C GLN A 458 43.92 -7.73 -31.58
N ARG A 459 43.95 -6.40 -31.42
CA ARG A 459 44.81 -5.46 -32.17
C ARG A 459 44.66 -4.05 -31.60
N ALA A 460 45.75 -3.56 -31.01
CA ALA A 460 45.87 -2.19 -30.51
C ALA A 460 46.21 -1.23 -31.66
N THR A 461 45.44 -0.15 -31.81
CA THR A 461 45.83 1.07 -32.54
C THR A 461 45.37 2.32 -31.77
N ALA A 462 46.02 3.44 -32.07
CA ALA A 462 46.10 4.68 -31.28
C ALA A 462 44.82 5.55 -31.20
N ASP A 463 43.68 4.96 -30.81
CA ASP A 463 42.41 5.69 -30.57
C ASP A 463 41.89 5.55 -29.12
N ASN A 464 42.74 5.03 -28.22
CA ASN A 464 42.38 4.84 -26.82
C ASN A 464 42.33 6.15 -26.02
N ASP A 465 42.91 7.26 -26.47
CA ASP A 465 42.87 8.54 -25.71
C ASP A 465 41.50 9.24 -25.85
N SER A 466 40.80 9.02 -26.97
CA SER A 466 39.44 9.49 -27.25
C SER A 466 38.41 8.76 -26.39
N LEU A 467 38.52 7.43 -26.34
CA LEU A 467 37.69 6.58 -25.49
C LEU A 467 38.06 6.72 -24.01
N LEU A 468 39.33 6.91 -23.63
CA LEU A 468 39.67 7.22 -22.24
C LEU A 468 39.12 8.57 -21.83
N ARG A 469 39.14 9.60 -22.69
CA ARG A 469 38.55 10.91 -22.39
C ARG A 469 37.03 10.89 -22.36
N ILE A 470 36.38 10.08 -23.20
CA ILE A 470 34.93 9.87 -23.14
C ILE A 470 34.56 9.03 -21.91
N VAL A 471 35.34 8.00 -21.57
CA VAL A 471 35.15 7.20 -20.34
C VAL A 471 35.51 8.00 -19.10
N LEU A 472 36.52 8.87 -19.12
CA LEU A 472 36.79 9.83 -18.03
C LEU A 472 35.74 10.92 -17.97
N ALA A 473 35.23 11.43 -19.09
CA ALA A 473 34.13 12.41 -19.09
C ALA A 473 32.82 11.78 -18.59
N LEU A 474 32.54 10.53 -18.98
CA LEU A 474 31.42 9.72 -18.50
C LEU A 474 31.62 9.25 -17.04
N ALA A 475 32.85 9.02 -16.59
CA ALA A 475 33.17 8.71 -15.19
C ALA A 475 33.15 9.96 -14.31
N VAL A 476 33.55 11.12 -14.83
CA VAL A 476 33.43 12.42 -14.15
C VAL A 476 31.97 12.83 -14.01
N SER A 477 31.06 12.36 -14.88
CA SER A 477 29.61 12.48 -14.70
C SER A 477 28.98 11.46 -13.74
N HIS A 478 29.77 10.56 -13.10
CA HIS A 478 29.24 9.43 -12.32
C HIS A 478 29.82 9.28 -10.90
N PHE A 479 30.34 10.35 -10.29
CA PHE A 479 30.55 10.34 -8.83
C PHE A 479 29.26 10.72 -8.11
N GLN A 480 28.38 9.74 -7.88
CA GLN A 480 27.10 9.99 -7.19
C GLN A 480 27.31 10.41 -5.72
N ILE A 481 28.32 9.85 -5.04
CA ILE A 481 28.70 10.23 -3.68
C ILE A 481 30.23 10.14 -3.54
N ASP A 482 30.83 11.19 -3.00
CA ASP A 482 32.23 11.27 -2.55
C ASP A 482 32.28 11.38 -1.01
N TYR A 483 33.41 11.07 -0.39
CA TYR A 483 33.58 11.24 1.05
C TYR A 483 35.02 11.57 1.46
N VAL A 484 35.15 12.33 2.55
CA VAL A 484 36.45 12.68 3.16
C VAL A 484 36.42 12.35 4.65
N LYS A 485 37.43 11.61 5.11
CA LYS A 485 37.63 11.35 6.54
C LYS A 485 38.42 12.48 7.17
N ILE A 486 37.89 13.05 8.25
CA ILE A 486 38.49 14.19 8.92
C ILE A 486 39.59 13.71 9.87
N THR A 487 40.72 14.40 9.80
CA THR A 487 41.92 14.20 10.61
C THR A 487 42.37 15.54 11.18
N GLU A 488 43.31 15.51 12.12
CA GLU A 488 43.92 16.75 12.64
C GLU A 488 44.61 17.59 11.55
N LYS A 489 45.04 16.96 10.44
CA LYS A 489 45.79 17.62 9.37
C LYS A 489 44.91 18.35 8.36
N ASN A 490 43.67 17.88 8.16
CA ASN A 490 42.80 18.37 7.10
C ASN A 490 41.51 19.02 7.59
N VAL A 491 41.37 19.27 8.90
CA VAL A 491 40.14 19.83 9.48
C VAL A 491 39.69 21.16 8.83
N TYR A 492 40.62 21.97 8.33
CA TYR A 492 40.34 23.22 7.59
C TYR A 492 40.63 23.13 6.08
N THR A 493 41.08 21.99 5.56
CA THR A 493 41.51 21.81 4.15
C THR A 493 40.93 20.57 3.48
N TRP A 494 39.98 19.89 4.12
CA TRP A 494 39.36 18.67 3.61
C TRP A 494 38.70 18.86 2.24
N HIS A 495 38.27 20.09 1.93
CA HIS A 495 37.62 20.45 0.67
C HIS A 495 38.57 20.33 -0.54
N ASP A 496 39.88 20.32 -0.33
CA ASP A 496 40.89 20.07 -1.37
C ASP A 496 41.06 18.57 -1.68
N GLU A 497 40.61 17.70 -0.78
CA GLU A 497 40.71 16.24 -0.92
C GLU A 497 39.54 15.64 -1.70
N SER A 498 38.38 16.31 -1.72
CA SER A 498 37.21 15.86 -2.48
C SER A 498 37.27 16.29 -3.94
N VAL A 499 36.89 15.38 -4.84
CA VAL A 499 36.76 15.67 -6.27
C VAL A 499 35.61 16.62 -6.59
N LEU A 500 34.63 16.77 -5.69
CA LEU A 500 33.45 17.61 -5.88
C LEU A 500 33.68 19.06 -5.44
N THR A 501 34.42 19.27 -4.35
CA THR A 501 34.66 20.62 -3.79
C THR A 501 35.96 21.25 -4.27
N LYS A 502 37.00 20.46 -4.58
CA LYS A 502 38.27 20.99 -5.09
C LYS A 502 38.12 21.91 -6.31
N PRO A 503 37.29 21.61 -7.31
CA PRO A 503 37.09 22.51 -8.47
C PRO A 503 36.43 23.84 -8.11
N LEU A 504 35.73 23.93 -6.97
CA LEU A 504 35.09 25.16 -6.52
C LEU A 504 36.11 26.14 -5.90
N GLY A 505 37.32 25.67 -5.60
CA GLY A 505 38.38 26.48 -5.01
C GLY A 505 37.93 27.15 -3.71
N LEU A 506 37.28 26.37 -2.84
CA LEU A 506 36.81 26.84 -1.54
C LEU A 506 38.00 27.10 -0.61
N ASP A 507 37.79 27.96 0.36
CA ASP A 507 38.72 28.23 1.45
C ASP A 507 37.91 28.50 2.73
N GLN A 508 38.51 28.23 3.89
CA GLN A 508 37.85 28.34 5.18
C GLN A 508 38.47 29.43 6.06
N ASP A 509 37.62 30.19 6.75
CA ASP A 509 38.04 31.12 7.79
C ASP A 509 38.43 30.34 9.06
N ARG A 510 39.73 30.32 9.33
CA ARG A 510 40.31 29.62 10.49
C ARG A 510 40.02 30.31 11.83
N SER A 511 39.44 31.50 11.82
CA SER A 511 38.96 32.17 13.03
C SER A 511 37.64 31.57 13.54
N LEU A 512 36.90 30.86 12.68
CA LEU A 512 35.64 30.20 13.00
C LEU A 512 35.85 28.72 13.35
N PRO A 513 34.95 28.10 14.14
CA PRO A 513 34.99 26.65 14.37
C PRO A 513 34.92 25.88 13.05
N ALA A 514 35.77 24.89 12.86
CA ALA A 514 35.90 24.13 11.61
C ALA A 514 34.64 23.37 11.16
N GLY A 515 33.56 23.33 11.95
CA GLY A 515 32.31 22.61 11.64
C GLY A 515 32.41 21.08 11.74
N VAL A 516 33.62 20.52 11.80
CA VAL A 516 33.92 19.09 11.95
C VAL A 516 35.05 18.85 12.94
N LYS A 517 35.12 17.64 13.49
CA LYS A 517 36.21 17.17 14.38
C LYS A 517 36.96 15.98 13.75
N PRO A 518 38.23 15.75 14.14
CA PRO A 518 38.95 14.54 13.75
C PRO A 518 38.13 13.27 14.07
N GLY A 519 38.06 12.38 13.09
CA GLY A 519 37.25 11.16 13.13
C GLY A 519 35.90 11.27 12.44
N ASP A 520 35.36 12.48 12.23
CA ASP A 520 34.14 12.67 11.44
C ASP A 520 34.35 12.22 9.98
N VAL A 521 33.25 11.92 9.28
CA VAL A 521 33.24 11.68 7.84
C VAL A 521 32.28 12.67 7.19
N ILE A 522 32.80 13.44 6.23
CA ILE A 522 32.00 14.31 5.37
C ILE A 522 31.66 13.53 4.10
N TRP A 523 30.38 13.43 3.79
CA TRP A 523 29.85 12.90 2.54
C TRP A 523 29.43 14.06 1.64
N LEU A 524 29.67 13.92 0.34
CA LEU A 524 29.43 14.97 -0.65
C LEU A 524 28.71 14.38 -1.85
N SER A 525 27.77 15.13 -2.42
CA SER A 525 27.10 14.77 -3.68
C SER A 525 26.81 16.02 -4.49
N ARG A 526 26.70 15.87 -5.82
CA ARG A 526 26.24 16.93 -6.71
C ARG A 526 24.79 16.67 -7.09
N ARG A 527 23.94 17.70 -6.99
CA ARG A 527 22.54 17.63 -7.42
C ARG A 527 22.05 18.95 -8.04
N LYS A 528 20.91 18.91 -8.71
CA LYS A 528 20.23 20.12 -9.21
C LYS A 528 19.91 21.08 -8.06
N LYS A 529 19.97 22.38 -8.34
CA LYS A 529 19.60 23.44 -7.37
C LYS A 529 18.13 23.39 -7.02
N ILE A 530 17.27 23.31 -8.03
CA ILE A 530 15.86 23.02 -7.83
C ILE A 530 15.76 21.52 -7.56
N ALA A 531 15.28 21.17 -6.36
CA ALA A 531 15.09 19.77 -6.01
C ALA A 531 13.96 19.16 -6.86
N GLU A 532 14.21 17.97 -7.37
CA GLU A 532 13.25 17.18 -8.13
C GLU A 532 13.19 15.76 -7.54
N GLY A 533 12.04 15.10 -7.68
CA GLY A 533 11.82 13.74 -7.19
C GLY A 533 11.69 13.64 -5.66
N GLY A 534 11.70 12.42 -5.13
CA GLY A 534 11.46 12.17 -3.70
C GLY A 534 12.71 11.93 -2.84
N TRP A 535 13.88 11.82 -3.45
CA TRP A 535 15.13 11.52 -2.75
C TRP A 535 16.35 12.12 -3.44
N THR A 536 17.27 12.71 -2.66
CA THR A 536 18.64 12.99 -3.10
C THR A 536 19.55 11.79 -2.84
N HIS A 537 20.76 11.80 -3.42
CA HIS A 537 21.76 10.76 -3.17
C HIS A 537 22.15 10.72 -1.68
N LEU A 538 22.42 11.87 -1.07
CA LEU A 538 22.74 11.92 0.36
C LEU A 538 21.54 11.57 1.24
N GLY A 539 20.31 11.90 0.85
CA GLY A 539 19.11 11.49 1.58
C GLY A 539 18.93 9.97 1.62
N ARG A 540 19.22 9.26 0.53
CA ARG A 540 19.21 7.78 0.53
C ARG A 540 20.31 7.22 1.41
N LEU A 541 21.53 7.75 1.30
CA LEU A 541 22.66 7.33 2.13
C LEU A 541 22.37 7.56 3.63
N ARG A 542 21.76 8.70 3.97
CA ARG A 542 21.35 9.05 5.33
C ARG A 542 20.51 7.96 5.99
N ILE A 543 19.52 7.41 5.26
CA ILE A 543 18.69 6.30 5.77
C ILE A 543 19.50 5.01 5.90
N GLN A 544 20.36 4.69 4.93
CA GLN A 544 21.23 3.50 5.00
C GLN A 544 22.19 3.55 6.20
N LEU A 545 22.77 4.72 6.48
CA LEU A 545 23.64 4.95 7.64
C LEU A 545 22.84 4.78 8.94
N MET A 546 21.65 5.36 9.02
CA MET A 546 20.77 5.20 10.18
C MET A 546 20.43 3.72 10.43
N GLU A 547 20.01 2.99 9.40
CA GLU A 547 19.67 1.56 9.52
C GLU A 547 20.87 0.73 10.01
N ALA A 548 22.06 1.00 9.49
CA ALA A 548 23.30 0.34 9.91
C ALA A 548 23.67 0.66 11.36
N LEU A 549 23.50 1.92 11.79
CA LEU A 549 23.79 2.35 13.16
C LEU A 549 22.80 1.76 14.16
N VAL A 550 21.50 1.76 13.84
CA VAL A 550 20.46 1.13 14.66
C VAL A 550 20.70 -0.38 14.78
N ALA A 551 21.04 -1.07 13.68
CA ALA A 551 21.34 -2.50 13.69
C ALA A 551 22.55 -2.85 14.58
N LYS A 552 23.52 -1.93 14.72
CA LYS A 552 24.69 -2.08 15.59
C LYS A 552 24.47 -1.58 17.02
N GLY A 553 23.30 -1.03 17.34
CA GLY A 553 23.00 -0.45 18.65
C GLY A 553 23.73 0.87 18.93
N LEU A 554 24.24 1.53 17.89
CA LEU A 554 24.97 2.81 17.97
C LEU A 554 24.04 4.02 17.86
N MET A 555 22.80 3.82 17.41
CA MET A 555 21.75 4.85 17.35
C MET A 555 20.45 4.27 17.87
N THR A 556 19.71 5.06 18.66
CA THR A 556 18.35 4.70 19.12
C THR A 556 17.39 5.77 18.64
N LEU A 557 16.35 5.36 17.91
CA LEU A 557 15.30 6.27 17.45
C LEU A 557 14.23 6.45 18.54
N SER A 558 13.66 7.65 18.59
CA SER A 558 12.52 7.94 19.47
C SER A 558 11.34 6.99 19.17
N PRO A 559 10.73 6.37 20.20
CA PRO A 559 9.53 5.55 20.02
C PRO A 559 8.25 6.39 19.91
N ARG A 560 8.32 7.71 20.14
CA ARG A 560 7.17 8.59 19.92
C ARG A 560 6.96 8.80 18.43
N PRO A 561 5.71 8.84 17.93
CA PRO A 561 5.44 9.10 16.52
C PRO A 561 5.78 10.56 16.17
N HIS A 562 6.53 10.76 15.08
CA HIS A 562 6.89 12.09 14.56
C HIS A 562 6.09 12.37 13.29
N PHE A 563 4.98 13.10 13.46
CA PHE A 563 4.17 13.60 12.34
C PHE A 563 4.71 14.91 11.79
N LEU A 564 4.70 15.02 10.47
CA LEU A 564 5.16 16.17 9.72
C LEU A 564 4.32 16.34 8.46
N TRP A 565 3.92 17.57 8.17
CA TRP A 565 3.39 17.95 6.87
C TRP A 565 4.52 18.44 5.97
N ILE A 566 4.59 17.93 4.75
CA ILE A 566 5.36 18.54 3.67
C ILE A 566 4.42 19.34 2.79
N THR A 567 4.82 20.54 2.39
CA THR A 567 3.99 21.49 1.62
C THR A 567 4.79 22.15 0.51
N GLN A 568 4.14 22.88 -0.40
CA GLN A 568 4.81 23.70 -1.43
C GLN A 568 5.69 22.87 -2.38
N PHE A 569 5.22 21.69 -2.76
CA PHE A 569 5.87 20.86 -3.76
C PHE A 569 5.94 21.60 -5.12
N PRO A 570 6.97 21.34 -5.95
CA PRO A 570 6.94 21.71 -7.36
C PRO A 570 5.66 21.16 -7.99
N LEU A 571 4.93 21.96 -8.76
CA LEU A 571 3.67 21.56 -9.38
C LEU A 571 3.89 20.63 -10.58
N PHE A 572 4.97 20.88 -11.32
CA PHE A 572 5.35 20.15 -12.52
C PHE A 572 6.80 19.66 -12.42
N THR A 573 7.07 18.54 -13.07
CA THR A 573 8.41 17.99 -13.25
C THR A 573 8.60 17.58 -14.71
N LEU A 574 9.82 17.69 -15.22
CA LEU A 574 10.20 17.00 -16.44
C LEU A 574 10.44 15.53 -16.10
N ALA A 575 10.24 14.64 -17.07
CA ALA A 575 10.64 13.25 -16.89
C ALA A 575 12.17 13.15 -16.75
N ASP A 576 12.64 12.23 -15.90
CA ASP A 576 14.06 11.88 -15.80
C ASP A 576 14.67 11.64 -17.19
N GLU A 577 15.97 11.91 -17.36
CA GLU A 577 16.66 11.73 -18.65
C GLU A 577 16.42 10.34 -19.26
N ASP A 578 16.36 9.30 -18.44
CA ASP A 578 16.08 7.92 -18.85
C ASP A 578 14.64 7.67 -19.32
N LYS A 579 13.67 8.50 -18.90
CA LYS A 579 12.25 8.44 -19.28
C LYS A 579 11.85 9.55 -20.25
N SER A 580 12.76 10.45 -20.57
CA SER A 580 12.57 11.58 -21.49
C SER A 580 12.02 11.14 -22.86
N HIS A 581 12.44 9.96 -23.32
CA HIS A 581 11.98 9.36 -24.58
C HIS A 581 10.49 8.94 -24.55
N LEU A 582 9.94 8.63 -23.36
CA LEU A 582 8.52 8.30 -23.17
C LEU A 582 7.66 9.56 -23.02
N SER A 583 8.18 10.60 -22.37
CA SER A 583 7.45 11.86 -22.15
C SER A 583 7.53 12.83 -23.32
N LYS A 584 8.39 12.56 -24.32
CA LYS A 584 8.70 13.47 -25.45
C LYS A 584 9.14 14.88 -25.00
N GLY A 585 9.75 14.98 -23.81
CA GLY A 585 10.16 16.27 -23.22
C GLY A 585 9.02 17.11 -22.64
N ARG A 586 7.81 16.56 -22.47
CA ARG A 586 6.67 17.24 -21.84
C ARG A 586 6.83 17.30 -20.31
N TYR A 587 6.26 18.36 -19.72
CA TYR A 587 6.05 18.41 -18.27
C TYR A 587 4.97 17.40 -17.84
N ALA A 588 5.15 16.85 -16.65
CA ALA A 588 4.18 16.02 -15.96
C ALA A 588 3.83 16.61 -14.60
N SER A 589 2.61 16.39 -14.14
CA SER A 589 2.19 16.76 -12.80
C SER A 589 2.94 15.94 -11.75
N THR A 590 3.46 16.58 -10.70
CA THR A 590 4.16 15.87 -9.59
C THR A 590 3.19 15.08 -8.70
N HIS A 591 1.96 15.57 -8.54
CA HIS A 591 0.90 14.92 -7.79
C HIS A 591 -0.21 14.40 -8.70
N HIS A 592 -0.94 15.33 -9.35
CA HIS A 592 -1.98 15.05 -10.36
C HIS A 592 -2.35 16.35 -11.08
N PRO A 593 -3.02 16.31 -12.26
CA PRO A 593 -3.20 17.48 -13.13
C PRO A 593 -4.21 18.51 -12.61
N PHE A 594 -4.93 18.19 -11.55
CA PHE A 594 -5.97 19.04 -10.95
C PHE A 594 -5.48 19.90 -9.78
N THR A 595 -4.19 19.88 -9.46
CA THR A 595 -3.66 20.60 -8.29
C THR A 595 -3.57 22.10 -8.58
N ALA A 596 -4.09 22.92 -7.67
CA ALA A 596 -3.99 24.37 -7.78
C ALA A 596 -2.54 24.84 -7.59
N PRO A 597 -2.05 25.81 -8.40
CA PRO A 597 -0.77 26.47 -8.13
C PRO A 597 -0.86 27.35 -6.89
N MET A 598 0.30 27.67 -6.32
CA MET A 598 0.44 28.77 -5.37
C MET A 598 0.04 30.09 -6.03
N PHE A 599 -0.64 30.96 -5.29
CA PHE A 599 -1.13 32.23 -5.82
C PHE A 599 0.02 33.14 -6.27
N GLU A 600 1.12 33.11 -5.52
CA GLU A 600 2.34 33.90 -5.75
C GLU A 600 3.05 33.52 -7.06
N ASP A 601 2.91 32.26 -7.49
CA ASP A 601 3.61 31.72 -8.66
C ASP A 601 2.74 31.77 -9.93
N LEU A 602 1.50 32.25 -9.82
CA LEU A 602 0.51 32.22 -10.90
C LEU A 602 0.93 33.08 -12.11
N GLU A 603 1.53 34.24 -11.87
CA GLU A 603 1.97 35.15 -12.94
C GLU A 603 3.17 34.60 -13.70
N ASP A 604 4.11 33.95 -13.00
CA ASP A 604 5.23 33.25 -13.64
C ASP A 604 4.75 32.05 -14.46
N LEU A 605 3.78 31.28 -13.94
CA LEU A 605 3.17 30.18 -14.69
C LEU A 605 2.50 30.68 -15.99
N LYS A 606 1.69 31.74 -15.92
CA LYS A 606 1.05 32.35 -17.10
C LYS A 606 2.06 32.93 -18.10
N ALA A 607 3.22 33.37 -17.62
CA ALA A 607 4.32 33.83 -18.48
C ALA A 607 5.12 32.68 -19.12
N GLY A 608 4.74 31.42 -18.90
CA GLY A 608 5.42 30.24 -19.44
C GLY A 608 6.64 29.79 -18.63
N LYS A 609 6.90 30.39 -17.47
CA LYS A 609 7.96 29.95 -16.55
C LYS A 609 7.43 28.82 -15.66
N VAL A 610 7.40 27.62 -16.21
CA VAL A 610 6.84 26.43 -15.55
C VAL A 610 7.78 25.87 -14.47
N GLU A 611 9.09 25.98 -14.69
CA GLU A 611 10.11 25.52 -13.76
C GLU A 611 10.03 26.29 -12.43
N GLY A 612 9.97 25.56 -11.31
CA GLY A 612 9.92 26.15 -9.96
C GLY A 612 8.53 26.60 -9.48
N VAL A 613 7.49 26.54 -10.33
CA VAL A 613 6.10 26.83 -9.90
C VAL A 613 5.68 25.82 -8.84
N ARG A 614 5.24 26.31 -7.67
CA ARG A 614 4.81 25.47 -6.55
C ARG A 614 3.31 25.19 -6.62
N GLY A 615 2.92 24.01 -6.15
CA GLY A 615 1.54 23.57 -6.00
C GLY A 615 1.04 23.71 -4.56
N GLN A 616 -0.27 23.89 -4.41
CA GLN A 616 -0.99 23.76 -3.14
C GLN A 616 -1.20 22.28 -2.77
N HIS A 617 -0.13 21.50 -2.89
CA HIS A 617 -0.04 20.08 -2.54
C HIS A 617 0.63 19.95 -1.16
N TYR A 618 0.10 19.02 -0.38
CA TYR A 618 0.58 18.66 0.94
C TYR A 618 0.58 17.14 1.16
N ASP A 619 1.63 16.65 1.80
CA ASP A 619 1.78 15.25 2.21
C ASP A 619 1.92 15.15 3.73
N LEU A 620 1.25 14.16 4.33
CA LEU A 620 1.42 13.81 5.72
C LEU A 620 2.42 12.67 5.84
N VAL A 621 3.50 12.94 6.56
CA VAL A 621 4.62 12.03 6.81
C VAL A 621 4.61 11.61 8.28
N LEU A 622 4.86 10.33 8.52
CA LEU A 622 5.05 9.74 9.83
C LEU A 622 6.34 8.91 9.81
N ASP A 623 7.32 9.29 10.63
CA ASP A 623 8.55 8.51 10.83
C ASP A 623 9.28 8.14 9.52
N GLY A 624 9.35 9.11 8.59
CA GLY A 624 9.98 8.93 7.27
C GLY A 624 9.12 8.21 6.22
N GLN A 625 7.85 7.97 6.52
CA GLN A 625 6.90 7.34 5.59
C GLN A 625 5.73 8.29 5.30
N GLU A 626 5.48 8.53 4.02
CA GLU A 626 4.26 9.18 3.56
C GLU A 626 3.05 8.30 3.91
N ILE A 627 2.12 8.81 4.71
CA ILE A 627 0.89 8.10 5.10
C ILE A 627 -0.36 8.66 4.41
N GLY A 628 -0.25 9.82 3.76
CA GLY A 628 -1.27 10.36 2.89
C GLY A 628 -0.83 11.63 2.16
N GLY A 629 -1.56 11.99 1.12
CA GLY A 629 -1.24 13.11 0.25
C GLY A 629 -2.49 13.69 -0.41
N GLY A 630 -2.46 14.99 -0.68
CA GLY A 630 -3.61 15.72 -1.20
C GLY A 630 -3.28 17.13 -1.65
N SER A 631 -4.26 17.82 -2.21
CA SER A 631 -4.08 19.21 -2.65
C SER A 631 -5.38 19.98 -2.67
N VAL A 632 -5.25 21.30 -2.70
CA VAL A 632 -6.31 22.19 -3.18
C VAL A 632 -6.44 22.00 -4.69
N ARG A 633 -7.67 21.98 -5.21
CA ARG A 633 -7.94 21.71 -6.61
C ARG A 633 -8.17 22.97 -7.42
N ILE A 634 -7.83 22.90 -8.70
CA ILE A 634 -8.27 23.88 -9.68
C ILE A 634 -9.79 23.72 -9.87
N HIS A 635 -10.53 24.81 -9.68
CA HIS A 635 -11.98 24.85 -9.88
C HIS A 635 -12.40 25.67 -11.10
N ASP A 636 -11.49 26.45 -11.68
CA ASP A 636 -11.69 27.18 -12.93
C ASP A 636 -11.46 26.26 -14.14
N ALA A 637 -12.52 26.04 -14.92
CA ALA A 637 -12.50 25.16 -16.06
C ALA A 637 -11.61 25.67 -17.22
N GLU A 638 -11.57 26.98 -17.46
CA GLU A 638 -10.76 27.56 -18.54
C GLU A 638 -9.28 27.43 -18.17
N PHE A 639 -8.94 27.71 -16.92
CA PHE A 639 -7.59 27.56 -16.41
C PHE A 639 -7.14 26.08 -16.40
N GLN A 640 -8.00 25.15 -15.97
CA GLN A 640 -7.70 23.71 -16.02
C GLN A 640 -7.48 23.22 -17.46
N GLU A 641 -8.30 23.68 -18.41
CA GLU A 641 -8.17 23.34 -19.83
C GLU A 641 -6.88 23.92 -20.43
N TRP A 642 -6.49 25.14 -20.04
CA TRP A 642 -5.21 25.75 -20.42
C TRP A 642 -4.01 24.97 -19.87
N ILE A 643 -4.02 24.56 -18.59
CA ILE A 643 -2.94 23.71 -18.02
C ILE A 643 -2.80 22.40 -18.80
N MET A 644 -3.92 21.73 -19.10
CA MET A 644 -3.89 20.46 -19.84
C MET A 644 -3.31 20.62 -21.26
N LYS A 645 -3.67 21.69 -21.97
CA LYS A 645 -3.26 21.90 -23.37
C LYS A 645 -1.86 22.52 -23.49
N GLU A 646 -1.56 23.56 -22.73
CA GLU A 646 -0.36 24.36 -22.94
C GLU A 646 0.80 23.89 -22.06
N VAL A 647 0.53 23.51 -20.81
CA VAL A 647 1.58 23.09 -19.86
C VAL A 647 1.87 21.59 -19.99
N LEU A 648 0.83 20.76 -19.88
CA LEU A 648 0.95 19.31 -19.96
C LEU A 648 0.97 18.78 -21.41
N GLN A 649 0.59 19.62 -22.38
CA GLN A 649 0.60 19.30 -23.80
C GLN A 649 -0.15 18.00 -24.12
N LEU A 650 -1.32 17.82 -23.50
CA LEU A 650 -2.22 16.71 -23.79
C LEU A 650 -2.86 16.90 -25.16
N ASP A 651 -2.92 15.85 -25.96
CA ASP A 651 -3.63 15.89 -27.23
C ASP A 651 -5.17 15.89 -27.04
N ASP A 652 -5.92 16.15 -28.10
CA ASP A 652 -7.39 16.22 -28.03
C ASP A 652 -8.02 14.90 -27.53
N GLN A 653 -7.40 13.76 -27.83
CA GLN A 653 -7.89 12.45 -27.40
C GLN A 653 -7.61 12.24 -25.90
N GLU A 654 -6.42 12.57 -25.42
CA GLU A 654 -6.03 12.54 -24.01
C GLU A 654 -6.94 13.47 -23.19
N LYS A 655 -7.12 14.72 -23.65
CA LYS A 655 -7.97 15.73 -23.00
C LYS A 655 -9.44 15.31 -22.97
N SER A 656 -9.97 14.71 -24.04
CA SER A 656 -11.39 14.32 -24.12
C SER A 656 -11.82 13.38 -23.00
N ARG A 657 -10.87 12.63 -22.42
CA ARG A 657 -11.12 11.75 -21.26
C ARG A 657 -11.56 12.53 -20.01
N PHE A 658 -11.21 13.82 -19.92
CA PHE A 658 -11.56 14.71 -18.82
C PHE A 658 -12.74 15.66 -19.15
N ASP A 659 -13.36 15.56 -20.32
CA ASP A 659 -14.42 16.51 -20.74
C ASP A 659 -15.60 16.56 -19.77
N HIS A 660 -15.94 15.43 -19.13
CA HIS A 660 -17.00 15.37 -18.14
C HIS A 660 -16.65 16.17 -16.87
N LEU A 661 -15.38 16.15 -16.44
CA LEU A 661 -14.88 16.95 -15.33
C LEU A 661 -14.86 18.44 -15.72
N LEU A 662 -14.29 18.78 -16.88
CA LEU A 662 -14.27 20.17 -17.37
C LEU A 662 -15.68 20.75 -17.49
N LYS A 663 -16.66 19.97 -17.96
CA LYS A 663 -18.07 20.37 -17.98
C LYS A 663 -18.63 20.61 -16.57
N ALA A 664 -18.32 19.74 -15.62
CA ALA A 664 -18.74 19.92 -14.23
C ALA A 664 -18.15 21.20 -13.61
N LEU A 665 -16.88 21.50 -13.90
CA LEU A 665 -16.25 22.77 -13.49
C LEU A 665 -16.98 23.98 -14.08
N LYS A 666 -17.34 23.95 -15.37
CA LYS A 666 -18.10 25.01 -16.07
C LYS A 666 -19.51 25.21 -15.49
N CYS A 667 -20.06 24.24 -14.77
CA CYS A 667 -21.36 24.35 -14.10
C CYS A 667 -21.30 25.10 -12.75
N GLY A 668 -20.18 25.72 -12.41
CA GLY A 668 -20.01 26.48 -11.16
C GLY A 668 -19.47 25.61 -10.03
N ALA A 669 -18.39 24.86 -10.28
CA ALA A 669 -17.74 24.10 -9.23
C ALA A 669 -17.17 25.02 -8.13
N PRO A 670 -17.38 24.70 -6.83
CA PRO A 670 -16.82 25.49 -5.76
C PRO A 670 -15.30 25.30 -5.65
N PRO A 671 -14.56 26.23 -5.03
CA PRO A 671 -13.21 25.96 -4.53
C PRO A 671 -13.25 24.72 -3.65
N HIS A 672 -12.30 23.79 -3.83
CA HIS A 672 -12.34 22.52 -3.12
C HIS A 672 -10.94 21.94 -2.94
N GLY A 673 -10.83 21.02 -1.99
CA GLY A 673 -9.57 20.35 -1.68
C GLY A 673 -9.83 19.04 -0.96
N GLY A 674 -8.84 18.17 -0.97
CA GLY A 674 -8.98 16.87 -0.34
C GLY A 674 -7.66 16.16 -0.16
N ILE A 675 -7.74 14.93 0.32
CA ILE A 675 -6.58 14.11 0.69
C ILE A 675 -6.97 12.64 0.70
N ALA A 676 -6.01 11.78 0.43
CA ALA A 676 -6.16 10.33 0.60
C ALA A 676 -5.11 9.82 1.58
N LEU A 677 -5.54 9.05 2.58
CA LEU A 677 -4.63 8.33 3.48
C LEU A 677 -4.47 6.87 3.01
N GLY A 678 -3.23 6.37 2.98
CA GLY A 678 -2.93 4.97 2.70
C GLY A 678 -3.36 4.09 3.87
N PHE A 679 -4.55 3.51 3.81
CA PHE A 679 -5.12 2.78 4.95
C PHE A 679 -4.30 1.55 5.33
N ASP A 680 -3.86 0.76 4.35
CA ASP A 680 -3.03 -0.42 4.61
C ASP A 680 -1.70 -0.06 5.29
N ARG A 681 -1.06 1.03 4.86
CA ARG A 681 0.18 1.54 5.47
C ARG A 681 -0.06 2.03 6.89
N LEU A 682 -1.14 2.79 7.10
CA LEU A 682 -1.52 3.27 8.43
C LEU A 682 -1.73 2.12 9.41
N ILE A 683 -2.45 1.06 9.01
CA ILE A 683 -2.64 -0.11 9.87
C ILE A 683 -1.32 -0.85 10.11
N ALA A 684 -0.47 -1.01 9.08
CA ALA A 684 0.83 -1.66 9.27
C ALA A 684 1.69 -0.92 10.31
N ILE A 685 1.72 0.41 10.27
CA ILE A 685 2.41 1.23 11.27
C ILE A 685 1.79 1.07 12.66
N LEU A 686 0.46 1.15 12.77
CA LEU A 686 -0.24 0.95 14.05
C LEU A 686 -0.02 -0.46 14.62
N CYS A 687 0.13 -1.49 13.79
CA CYS A 687 0.41 -2.85 14.24
C CYS A 687 1.91 -3.11 14.51
N GLY A 688 2.81 -2.22 14.07
CA GLY A 688 4.25 -2.52 14.03
C GLY A 688 4.60 -3.64 13.05
N ALA A 689 3.77 -3.84 12.02
CA ALA A 689 3.94 -4.88 11.02
C ALA A 689 5.09 -4.52 10.05
N LYS A 690 5.91 -5.52 9.70
CA LYS A 690 7.05 -5.34 8.77
C LYS A 690 6.62 -5.18 7.31
N SER A 691 5.38 -5.52 6.99
CA SER A 691 4.83 -5.54 5.64
C SER A 691 3.34 -5.24 5.69
N ILE A 692 2.83 -4.51 4.69
CA ILE A 692 1.38 -4.28 4.58
C ILE A 692 0.61 -5.59 4.31
N ARG A 693 1.30 -6.64 3.85
CA ARG A 693 0.72 -7.98 3.67
C ARG A 693 0.19 -8.57 4.97
N ASP A 694 0.74 -8.20 6.13
CA ASP A 694 0.33 -8.73 7.43
C ASP A 694 -0.91 -8.03 8.00
N VAL A 695 -1.40 -6.99 7.33
CA VAL A 695 -2.65 -6.28 7.67
C VAL A 695 -3.71 -6.41 6.59
N ILE A 696 -3.45 -7.26 5.59
CA ILE A 696 -4.36 -7.65 4.51
C ILE A 696 -4.69 -9.14 4.69
N ALA A 697 -5.96 -9.49 4.57
CA ALA A 697 -6.41 -10.87 4.78
C ALA A 697 -5.77 -11.83 3.76
N PHE A 698 -5.90 -11.51 2.46
CA PHE A 698 -5.38 -12.30 1.33
C PHE A 698 -4.53 -11.41 0.41
N PRO A 699 -3.27 -11.13 0.79
CA PRO A 699 -2.37 -10.31 -0.02
C PRO A 699 -1.87 -11.07 -1.26
N LYS A 700 -1.44 -10.32 -2.27
CA LYS A 700 -0.70 -10.84 -3.43
C LYS A 700 0.80 -10.89 -3.14
N THR A 701 1.49 -11.82 -3.78
CA THR A 701 2.97 -11.90 -3.77
C THR A 701 3.59 -10.70 -4.50
N GLY A 702 4.93 -10.60 -4.49
CA GLY A 702 5.65 -9.54 -5.22
C GLY A 702 5.39 -9.55 -6.73
N SER A 703 5.06 -10.70 -7.30
CA SER A 703 4.69 -10.85 -8.72
C SER A 703 3.19 -10.63 -9.00
N GLY A 704 2.43 -10.16 -8.02
CA GLY A 704 0.98 -9.93 -8.17
C GLY A 704 0.13 -11.21 -8.14
N ILE A 705 0.71 -12.36 -7.78
CA ILE A 705 0.03 -13.65 -7.75
C ILE A 705 -0.67 -13.86 -6.41
N ASP A 706 -1.88 -14.42 -6.44
CA ASP A 706 -2.57 -14.95 -5.29
C ASP A 706 -2.31 -16.46 -5.15
N PRO A 707 -1.53 -16.90 -4.14
CA PRO A 707 -1.19 -18.30 -4.00
C PRO A 707 -2.34 -19.15 -3.41
N VAL A 708 -3.35 -18.53 -2.78
CA VAL A 708 -4.51 -19.23 -2.21
C VAL A 708 -5.52 -19.55 -3.33
N PHE A 709 -5.91 -18.51 -4.06
CA PHE A 709 -6.91 -18.63 -5.13
C PHE A 709 -6.29 -18.99 -6.49
N LYS A 710 -4.95 -19.03 -6.57
CA LYS A 710 -4.18 -19.33 -7.79
C LYS A 710 -4.54 -18.37 -8.92
N SER A 711 -4.62 -17.07 -8.60
CA SER A 711 -4.91 -16.01 -9.56
C SER A 711 -3.66 -15.16 -9.86
N PRO A 712 -3.53 -14.59 -11.06
CA PRO A 712 -4.41 -14.76 -12.23
C PRO A 712 -4.36 -16.18 -12.82
N SER A 713 -5.43 -16.58 -13.51
CA SER A 713 -5.55 -17.88 -14.19
C SER A 713 -5.66 -17.71 -15.70
N VAL A 714 -5.23 -18.71 -16.47
CA VAL A 714 -5.38 -18.70 -17.93
C VAL A 714 -6.85 -18.84 -18.32
N SER A 715 -7.31 -17.97 -19.22
CA SER A 715 -8.65 -18.05 -19.83
C SER A 715 -8.60 -18.83 -21.14
N GLY A 716 -9.59 -19.68 -21.41
CA GLY A 716 -9.68 -20.43 -22.67
C GLY A 716 -10.08 -19.56 -23.86
N ASP A 717 -9.75 -20.01 -25.07
CA ASP A 717 -9.96 -19.24 -26.31
C ASP A 717 -11.44 -18.90 -26.58
N GLU A 718 -12.37 -19.78 -26.19
CA GLU A 718 -13.81 -19.51 -26.31
C GLU A 718 -14.21 -18.27 -25.50
N VAL A 719 -13.67 -18.13 -24.29
CA VAL A 719 -13.91 -16.98 -23.42
C VAL A 719 -13.31 -15.72 -24.03
N LEU A 720 -12.05 -15.77 -24.48
CA LEU A 720 -11.38 -14.62 -25.10
C LEU A 720 -12.15 -14.11 -26.33
N LYS A 721 -12.69 -15.02 -27.13
CA LYS A 721 -13.48 -14.70 -28.32
C LYS A 721 -14.76 -13.91 -27.99
N GLU A 722 -15.41 -14.18 -26.86
CA GLU A 722 -16.57 -13.40 -26.40
C GLU A 722 -16.24 -11.92 -26.17
N TYR A 723 -14.98 -11.61 -25.86
CA TYR A 723 -14.49 -10.24 -25.64
C TYR A 723 -13.82 -9.64 -26.89
N GLY A 724 -13.82 -10.34 -28.03
CA GLY A 724 -13.10 -9.91 -29.23
C GLY A 724 -11.57 -9.94 -29.06
N LEU A 725 -11.06 -10.78 -28.15
CA LEU A 725 -9.64 -10.93 -27.85
C LEU A 725 -9.11 -12.27 -28.37
N ARG A 726 -7.79 -12.31 -28.60
CA ARG A 726 -7.06 -13.54 -28.88
C ARG A 726 -5.72 -13.52 -28.14
N SER A 727 -5.26 -14.69 -27.71
CA SER A 727 -3.89 -14.82 -27.21
C SER A 727 -2.89 -14.56 -28.34
N LEU A 728 -1.74 -13.97 -28.01
CA LEU A 728 -0.62 -13.90 -28.94
C LEU A 728 0.20 -15.18 -28.79
N GLU A 729 0.41 -15.90 -29.90
CA GLU A 729 1.35 -17.02 -29.92
C GLU A 729 2.77 -16.48 -29.70
N LYS A 730 3.41 -16.87 -28.60
CA LYS A 730 4.85 -16.65 -28.46
C LYS A 730 5.55 -17.59 -29.45
N LYS A 731 6.27 -17.03 -30.43
CA LYS A 731 7.28 -17.81 -31.17
C LYS A 731 8.24 -18.39 -30.15
N GLN A 732 8.31 -19.71 -30.05
CA GLN A 732 9.39 -20.38 -29.36
C GLN A 732 10.67 -20.08 -30.16
N GLU A 733 11.54 -19.23 -29.63
CA GLU A 733 12.94 -19.26 -30.03
C GLU A 733 13.48 -20.62 -29.62
N GLY A 734 13.85 -21.43 -30.61
CA GLY A 734 14.29 -22.79 -30.42
C GLY A 734 15.51 -22.84 -29.50
N VAL A 735 15.31 -23.35 -28.29
CA VAL A 735 16.41 -23.89 -27.50
C VAL A 735 16.80 -25.19 -28.22
N GLY A 736 17.96 -25.16 -28.88
CA GLY A 736 18.52 -26.32 -29.55
C GLY A 736 18.64 -27.49 -28.58
N GLU A 737 18.00 -28.61 -28.94
CA GLU A 737 18.25 -29.92 -28.36
C GLU A 737 19.65 -30.40 -28.79
N GLU A 738 20.69 -29.93 -28.10
CA GLU A 738 21.99 -30.59 -28.09
C GLU A 738 22.54 -30.59 -26.67
N GLN A 739 22.19 -31.64 -25.91
CA GLN A 739 23.06 -32.36 -24.97
C GLN A 739 22.21 -33.24 -24.03
N GLN A 740 21.82 -34.41 -24.53
CA GLN A 740 21.56 -35.58 -23.69
C GLN A 740 21.89 -36.85 -24.48
N GLN A 741 23.15 -36.96 -24.87
CA GLN A 741 23.78 -38.21 -25.27
C GLN A 741 25.29 -38.06 -25.06
N GLN A 742 25.76 -38.38 -23.84
CA GLN A 742 26.95 -39.18 -23.58
C GLN A 742 27.31 -39.13 -22.08
N VAL A 743 27.20 -40.31 -21.46
CA VAL A 743 27.84 -40.83 -20.23
C VAL A 743 27.37 -40.27 -18.89
#